data_AF-A0A0M9EA51-F1
#
_entry.id   AF-A0A0M9EA51-F1
#
_cell.length_a   1.000
_cell.length_b   1.000
_cell.length_c   1.000
_cell.angle_alpha   90.00
_cell.angle_beta   90.00
_cell.angle_gamma   90.00
#
_symmetry.space_group_name_H-M   'P 1'
#
loop_
_entity.id
_entity.type
_entity.pdbx_description
1 polymer ?
#
loop_
_entity_poly.entity_id
_entity_poly.type
_entity_poly.pdbx_seq_one_letter_code
_entity_poly.pdbx_strand_id
1 'polypeptide(L)'
;MKKNNSRIQTLVDVILLFSILIFIANFLDARLLFMDTIVTGGDTASWYQIAEHLQKTLIPNGRLSGWDMANFCGYPNFNFYFIPPFLIAVALSWLGIPLTIALKLVIATGWYLLPVSVYVGLRLMTYCFPAPILGAFASLIFLFNESYNMFGGNVLSTLAGEFCYMFAFSLLPYYMGSMIKGINDENRIIRNGLILGFIGLSHLFVFIPAVSVVLYGFFSKKRIAYIIQVCAIGFGVMAFWILPLIAWRKLYTIPVYMIWQPFVSWPVTLIASAILGVIVLPIIIFRKKTTNDQQKFIGVLQKIFFVLAILCIIVMTAISGYGLLMLVQTEIKALSPDTTIGRIIWIFWAIWLCFIIFGSRMGQSACCMWQKIQPDFRCFGWLICVCIAMYFGAHFLKVPDIRFVPPVLLILLIIIFSNYIGQYLSVLPSLVKYSSMVFVIFSICITVILGNENAQNWYIYNFKGYENTTGYEDLKAITNYLKKTAKHDPMNAPRVGYEKCNRYGPYGGDRVFESLFLFSGRNTLEGIHYSSSIASKFLAFLQTEFSKDIKTPTSYILSKVDPKAAALHMSMYNISQLIILSPAIKDAFGASPFFKHEIDINNFSVYRLKKSVPGYISPLKYLPILYTGKNWLEKFYQDWFKYPEQSKVYFVPDHYVHHPDDRAVFQAQSENLTIKPDYLKQAITIPASPVVKTSLQQLEIKFETSAIGIPHLIRVSYFPNWDVLGAHGVYPVTPHFMLVIPRSSKVTLTYSHCIWEKIGWCITSFTFLILSFISVIQMINFSIPVRNKINKLLYLLKKYLYSFEQSISKIIPFLFVIVFICAIFFSISGAILRNKSVRTYEKSSDLYETGHKLKKKMDLKKAEQTFQHTIETLKPIIDNRFQYDHQDVINCLLLTAKSYEQLGKTAKAHEQYDNILLDYPYSRYIAECHVRKSRLFKKYRNLNMNAGIRAYGQGDEHTSIKFLKRSLEQTSRSIEQLKKAKKDDSFSNWAETASKEMKVEMEILKKIQDYIKMQKE
;
A
#
# COMPACT_ATOMS: atom_id res chain seq x y z
N MET A 1 -22.18 36.86 35.76
CA MET A 1 -21.61 35.51 36.02
C MET A 1 -21.44 34.61 34.79
N LYS A 2 -22.44 34.40 33.90
CA LYS A 2 -22.31 33.52 32.70
C LYS A 2 -21.13 33.85 31.76
N LYS A 3 -20.81 35.14 31.54
CA LYS A 3 -19.71 35.59 30.67
C LYS A 3 -18.30 35.33 31.26
N ASN A 4 -18.14 35.41 32.59
CA ASN A 4 -16.87 35.09 33.27
C ASN A 4 -16.59 33.59 33.27
N ASN A 5 -17.59 32.74 33.51
CA ASN A 5 -17.43 31.28 33.46
C ASN A 5 -17.00 30.80 32.06
N SER A 6 -17.51 31.42 30.99
CA SER A 6 -17.12 31.08 29.61
C SER A 6 -15.66 31.45 29.30
N ARG A 7 -15.16 32.58 29.83
CA ARG A 7 -13.75 32.98 29.67
C ARG A 7 -12.81 32.02 30.41
N ILE A 8 -13.13 31.66 31.65
CA ILE A 8 -12.34 30.71 32.45
C ILE A 8 -12.27 29.35 31.76
N GLN A 9 -13.40 28.81 31.28
CA GLN A 9 -13.42 27.54 30.55
C GLN A 9 -12.56 27.56 29.28
N THR A 10 -12.58 28.68 28.55
CA THR A 10 -11.74 28.84 27.35
C THR A 10 -10.26 28.90 27.71
N LEU A 11 -9.90 29.58 28.80
CA LEU A 11 -8.53 29.59 29.31
C LEU A 11 -8.06 28.19 29.72
N VAL A 12 -8.91 27.43 30.43
CA VAL A 12 -8.64 26.04 30.81
C VAL A 12 -8.43 25.17 29.58
N ASP A 13 -9.30 25.28 28.56
CA ASP A 13 -9.14 24.57 27.29
C ASP A 13 -7.78 24.88 26.63
N VAL A 14 -7.37 26.16 26.58
CA VAL A 14 -6.10 26.57 25.97
C VAL A 14 -4.90 26.00 26.72
N ILE A 15 -4.90 26.07 28.06
CA ILE A 15 -3.83 25.51 28.90
C ILE A 15 -3.72 24.00 28.66
N LEU A 16 -4.86 23.30 28.64
CA LEU A 16 -4.91 21.86 28.44
C LEU A 16 -4.52 21.44 27.01
N LEU A 17 -4.83 22.26 25.99
CA LEU A 17 -4.32 22.01 24.63
C LEU A 17 -2.81 22.17 24.57
N PHE A 18 -2.27 23.21 25.22
CA PHE A 18 -0.84 23.43 25.27
C PHE A 18 -0.11 22.29 26.00
N SER A 19 -0.71 21.74 27.07
CA SER A 19 -0.16 20.58 27.77
C SER A 19 -0.13 19.32 26.91
N ILE A 20 -1.12 19.10 26.02
CA ILE A 20 -1.08 18.02 25.02
C ILE A 20 0.13 18.19 24.09
N LEU A 21 0.36 19.40 23.58
CA LEU A 21 1.46 19.66 22.65
C LEU A 21 2.82 19.46 23.32
N ILE A 22 2.99 19.94 24.57
CA ILE A 22 4.18 19.69 25.37
C ILE A 22 4.36 18.20 25.62
N PHE A 23 3.29 17.48 25.96
CA PHE A 23 3.34 16.05 26.19
C PHE A 23 3.87 15.31 24.95
N ILE A 24 3.33 15.59 23.76
CA ILE A 24 3.81 14.99 22.51
C ILE A 24 5.29 15.36 22.26
N ALA A 25 5.66 16.62 22.45
CA ALA A 25 7.03 17.10 22.23
C ALA A 25 8.06 16.44 23.16
N ASN A 26 7.69 16.17 24.41
CA ASN A 26 8.55 15.48 25.36
C ASN A 26 8.60 13.97 25.07
N PHE A 27 7.44 13.36 24.78
CA PHE A 27 7.35 11.92 24.52
C PHE A 27 8.11 11.52 23.25
N LEU A 28 7.96 12.29 22.17
CA LEU A 28 8.64 12.10 20.89
C LEU A 28 9.89 12.99 20.77
N ASP A 29 10.64 13.24 21.85
CA ASP A 29 11.89 14.02 21.85
C ASP A 29 12.03 15.06 20.71
N ALA A 30 11.38 16.21 20.86
CA ALA A 30 11.31 17.25 19.83
C ALA A 30 12.69 17.77 19.38
N ARG A 31 13.77 17.51 20.13
CA ARG A 31 15.14 17.89 19.74
C ARG A 31 15.56 17.20 18.44
N LEU A 32 15.10 15.97 18.19
CA LEU A 32 15.41 15.22 16.97
C LEU A 32 14.83 15.86 15.70
N LEU A 33 13.77 16.69 15.82
CA LEU A 33 13.20 17.45 14.70
C LEU A 33 14.20 18.47 14.14
N PHE A 34 15.06 19.00 14.99
CA PHE A 34 16.02 20.07 14.66
C PHE A 34 17.43 19.54 14.37
N MET A 35 17.62 18.22 14.38
CA MET A 35 18.87 17.61 13.93
C MET A 35 18.96 17.64 12.40
N ASP A 36 20.05 18.19 11.87
CA ASP A 36 20.35 18.21 10.44
C ASP A 36 20.90 16.85 9.98
N THR A 37 20.00 15.87 9.90
CA THR A 37 20.28 14.50 9.46
C THR A 37 19.17 14.01 8.54
N ILE A 38 19.50 13.17 7.56
CA ILE A 38 18.54 12.63 6.61
C ILE A 38 17.71 11.55 7.30
N VAL A 39 16.37 11.70 7.28
CA VAL A 39 15.45 10.70 7.87
C VAL A 39 15.67 9.31 7.28
N THR A 40 15.54 8.29 8.12
CA THR A 40 15.75 6.88 7.77
C THR A 40 14.60 6.02 8.27
N GLY A 41 14.54 4.74 7.89
CA GLY A 41 13.55 3.79 8.41
C GLY A 41 12.22 3.80 7.65
N GLY A 42 11.60 2.62 7.53
CA GLY A 42 10.35 2.45 6.79
C GLY A 42 10.43 3.05 5.38
N ASP A 43 9.32 3.65 4.94
CA ASP A 43 9.26 4.40 3.68
C ASP A 43 9.77 5.85 3.83
N THR A 44 9.97 6.36 5.06
CA THR A 44 10.42 7.74 5.30
C THR A 44 11.80 8.02 4.71
N ALA A 45 12.65 6.99 4.71
CA ALA A 45 13.98 6.95 4.09
C ALA A 45 14.06 7.50 2.66
N SER A 46 12.97 7.39 1.90
CA SER A 46 12.93 7.80 0.49
C SER A 46 12.44 9.23 0.27
N TRP A 47 11.80 9.87 1.25
CA TRP A 47 11.14 11.18 1.07
C TRP A 47 12.08 12.34 0.89
N TYR A 48 13.30 12.26 1.44
CA TYR A 48 14.27 13.32 1.27
C TYR A 48 14.65 13.51 -0.21
N GLN A 49 14.90 12.41 -0.95
CA GLN A 49 15.19 12.48 -2.39
C GLN A 49 14.02 13.08 -3.18
N ILE A 50 12.79 12.75 -2.80
CA ILE A 50 11.58 13.28 -3.45
C ILE A 50 11.42 14.78 -3.20
N ALA A 51 11.65 15.24 -1.96
CA ALA A 51 11.65 16.65 -1.59
C ALA A 51 12.77 17.42 -2.29
N GLU A 52 13.97 16.84 -2.37
CA GLU A 52 15.11 17.41 -3.08
C GLU A 52 14.84 17.52 -4.58
N HIS A 53 14.24 16.50 -5.21
CA HIS A 53 13.85 16.54 -6.62
C HIS A 53 12.83 17.67 -6.89
N LEU A 54 11.85 17.85 -6.00
CA LEU A 54 10.91 18.98 -6.08
C LEU A 54 11.65 20.33 -6.02
N GLN A 55 12.55 20.50 -5.04
CA GLN A 55 13.28 21.75 -4.81
C GLN A 55 14.28 22.07 -5.93
N LYS A 56 15.08 21.10 -6.36
CA LYS A 56 16.24 21.31 -7.24
C LYS A 56 15.92 21.09 -8.72
N THR A 57 14.89 20.32 -9.05
CA THR A 57 14.54 19.99 -10.44
C THR A 57 13.20 20.58 -10.85
N LEU A 58 12.11 20.29 -10.13
CA LEU A 58 10.77 20.61 -10.62
C LEU A 58 10.43 22.10 -10.52
N ILE A 59 10.57 22.70 -9.33
CA ILE A 59 10.16 24.10 -9.15
C ILE A 59 11.03 25.07 -9.97
N PRO A 60 12.37 24.92 -10.07
CA PRO A 60 13.19 25.77 -10.95
C PRO A 60 12.78 25.71 -12.42
N ASN A 61 12.16 24.61 -12.86
CA ASN A 61 11.61 24.45 -14.21
C ASN A 61 10.12 24.84 -14.30
N GLY A 62 9.56 25.49 -13.27
CA GLY A 62 8.17 25.95 -13.26
C GLY A 62 7.13 24.83 -13.09
N ARG A 63 7.51 23.69 -12.50
CA ARG A 63 6.66 22.49 -12.41
C ARG A 63 6.40 22.06 -10.98
N LEU A 64 5.23 21.45 -10.77
CA LEU A 64 4.87 20.73 -9.53
C LEU A 64 4.93 19.20 -9.69
N SER A 65 5.10 18.73 -10.91
CA SER A 65 5.26 17.33 -11.26
C SER A 65 6.11 17.17 -12.51
N GLY A 66 6.82 16.04 -12.64
CA GLY A 66 7.81 15.86 -13.69
C GLY A 66 8.41 14.46 -13.68
N TRP A 67 9.56 14.30 -14.31
CA TRP A 67 10.21 13.01 -14.47
C TRP A 67 11.44 12.88 -13.56
N ASP A 68 11.55 11.74 -12.86
CA ASP A 68 12.70 11.39 -12.04
C ASP A 68 13.35 10.10 -12.55
N MET A 69 14.59 10.20 -13.05
CA MET A 69 15.41 9.14 -13.61
C MET A 69 15.96 8.15 -12.58
N ALA A 70 15.98 8.54 -11.29
CA ALA A 70 16.73 7.87 -10.25
C ALA A 70 16.30 6.41 -10.02
N ASN A 71 14.99 6.17 -10.02
CA ASN A 71 14.38 4.87 -9.73
C ASN A 71 13.50 4.44 -10.91
N PHE A 72 13.18 3.16 -10.97
CA PHE A 72 12.22 2.58 -11.91
C PHE A 72 12.48 2.85 -13.39
N CYS A 73 13.75 3.06 -13.76
CA CYS A 73 14.13 3.53 -15.09
C CYS A 73 13.47 4.85 -15.50
N GLY A 74 13.09 5.68 -14.54
CA GLY A 74 12.27 6.85 -14.78
C GLY A 74 10.81 6.64 -14.34
N TYR A 75 10.25 7.61 -13.63
CA TYR A 75 8.83 7.64 -13.28
C TYR A 75 8.31 9.09 -13.19
N PRO A 76 7.00 9.32 -13.42
CA PRO A 76 6.40 10.65 -13.37
C PRO A 76 6.13 11.08 -11.91
N ASN A 77 7.17 11.61 -11.24
CA ASN A 77 7.11 12.09 -9.87
C ASN A 77 6.00 13.16 -9.69
N PHE A 78 5.25 13.05 -8.59
CA PHE A 78 4.06 13.85 -8.23
C PHE A 78 2.84 13.80 -9.18
N ASN A 79 2.88 13.13 -10.34
CA ASN A 79 1.67 12.95 -11.18
C ASN A 79 0.64 12.05 -10.49
N PHE A 80 1.09 11.08 -9.69
CA PHE A 80 0.26 10.13 -8.96
C PHE A 80 0.54 10.13 -7.45
N TYR A 81 1.23 11.16 -6.97
CA TYR A 81 1.60 11.32 -5.56
C TYR A 81 1.24 12.72 -5.05
N PHE A 82 1.29 12.90 -3.73
CA PHE A 82 0.77 14.09 -3.04
C PHE A 82 1.79 15.22 -2.99
N ILE A 83 1.32 16.46 -3.08
CA ILE A 83 2.17 17.63 -3.33
C ILE A 83 2.30 18.56 -2.11
N PRO A 84 1.22 18.98 -1.42
CA PRO A 84 1.29 20.07 -0.44
C PRO A 84 2.25 19.85 0.73
N PRO A 85 2.33 18.66 1.35
CA PRO A 85 3.31 18.44 2.42
C PRO A 85 4.76 18.68 1.94
N PHE A 86 5.12 18.17 0.76
CA PHE A 86 6.46 18.41 0.21
C PHE A 86 6.69 19.88 -0.15
N LEU A 87 5.68 20.56 -0.71
CA LEU A 87 5.78 21.99 -0.98
C LEU A 87 6.01 22.82 0.28
N ILE A 88 5.36 22.48 1.40
CA ILE A 88 5.61 23.17 2.68
C ILE A 88 7.06 22.94 3.12
N ALA A 89 7.59 21.73 3.01
CA ALA A 89 8.97 21.44 3.38
C ALA A 89 9.96 22.25 2.52
N VAL A 90 9.71 22.33 1.20
CA VAL A 90 10.54 23.13 0.30
C VAL A 90 10.41 24.62 0.57
N ALA A 91 9.21 25.13 0.84
CA ALA A 91 8.97 26.53 1.17
C ALA A 91 9.69 26.92 2.47
N LEU A 92 9.61 26.10 3.51
CA LEU A 92 10.39 26.28 4.74
C LEU A 92 11.89 26.27 4.46
N SER A 93 12.33 25.43 3.53
CA SER A 93 13.74 25.38 3.18
C SER A 93 14.24 26.64 2.49
N TRP A 94 13.43 27.26 1.63
CA TRP A 94 13.72 28.56 1.04
C TRP A 94 13.71 29.71 2.04
N LEU A 95 13.04 29.56 3.20
CA LEU A 95 13.13 30.52 4.31
C LEU A 95 14.42 30.36 5.15
N GLY A 96 15.36 29.51 4.72
CA GLY A 96 16.67 29.32 5.35
C GLY A 96 16.79 28.11 6.28
N ILE A 97 15.74 27.28 6.38
CA ILE A 97 15.78 26.04 7.17
C ILE A 97 16.42 24.92 6.32
N PRO A 98 17.36 24.10 6.84
CA PRO A 98 17.84 22.92 6.11
C PRO A 98 16.68 22.01 5.68
N LEU A 99 16.71 21.48 4.45
CA LEU A 99 15.61 20.66 3.90
C LEU A 99 15.33 19.41 4.76
N THR A 100 16.38 18.85 5.38
CA THR A 100 16.33 17.75 6.36
C THR A 100 15.42 18.08 7.55
N ILE A 101 15.64 19.24 8.17
CA ILE A 101 14.86 19.77 9.29
C ILE A 101 13.45 20.14 8.83
N ALA A 102 13.33 20.85 7.70
CA ALA A 102 12.05 21.27 7.16
C ALA A 102 11.13 20.07 6.88
N LEU A 103 11.66 18.98 6.31
CA LEU A 103 10.90 17.76 6.07
C LEU A 103 10.47 17.09 7.38
N LYS A 104 11.35 16.99 8.38
CA LYS A 104 11.03 16.45 9.72
C LYS A 104 9.88 17.23 10.38
N LEU A 105 9.92 18.56 10.32
CA LEU A 105 8.86 19.43 10.85
C LEU A 105 7.52 19.19 10.15
N VAL A 106 7.52 19.03 8.83
CA VAL A 106 6.29 18.74 8.08
C VAL A 106 5.74 17.35 8.39
N ILE A 107 6.59 16.32 8.45
CA ILE A 107 6.19 14.96 8.86
C ILE A 107 5.51 15.03 10.24
N ALA A 108 6.09 15.80 11.16
CA ALA A 108 5.57 15.94 12.51
C ALA A 108 4.28 16.75 12.62
N THR A 109 3.97 17.59 11.62
CA THR A 109 2.83 18.51 11.68
C THR A 109 1.51 17.79 11.94
N GLY A 110 1.31 16.61 11.33
CA GLY A 110 0.05 15.89 11.44
C GLY A 110 -0.33 15.51 12.88
N TRP A 111 0.60 14.94 13.67
CA TRP A 111 0.29 14.52 15.04
C TRP A 111 0.19 15.69 16.04
N TYR A 112 0.85 16.82 15.78
CA TYR A 112 0.60 18.05 16.55
C TYR A 112 -0.72 18.73 16.17
N LEU A 113 -1.11 18.65 14.89
CA LEU A 113 -2.31 19.32 14.38
C LEU A 113 -3.59 18.56 14.70
N LEU A 114 -3.55 17.24 14.88
CA LEU A 114 -4.74 16.43 15.10
C LEU A 114 -5.51 16.81 16.39
N PRO A 115 -4.89 16.87 17.60
CA PRO A 115 -5.62 17.23 18.82
C PRO A 115 -6.25 18.63 18.73
N VAL A 116 -5.52 19.59 18.15
CA VAL A 116 -5.99 20.97 17.92
C VAL A 116 -7.18 20.98 16.96
N SER A 117 -7.10 20.23 15.87
CA SER A 117 -8.18 20.15 14.87
C SER A 117 -9.42 19.47 15.40
N VAL A 118 -9.28 18.44 16.25
CA VAL A 118 -10.41 17.81 16.96
C VAL A 118 -11.09 18.82 17.87
N TYR A 119 -10.32 19.54 18.70
CA TYR A 119 -10.87 20.57 19.58
C TYR A 119 -11.64 21.64 18.79
N VAL A 120 -11.01 22.26 17.80
CA VAL A 120 -11.61 23.33 17.01
C VAL A 120 -12.82 22.81 16.23
N GLY A 121 -12.73 21.61 15.64
CA GLY A 121 -13.83 20.95 14.93
C GLY A 121 -15.06 20.79 15.82
N LEU A 122 -14.88 20.27 17.04
CA LEU A 122 -15.98 20.08 18.00
C LEU A 122 -16.57 21.41 18.48
N ARG A 123 -15.76 22.45 18.72
CA ARG A 123 -16.25 23.80 19.04
C ARG A 123 -17.10 24.37 17.91
N LEU A 124 -16.69 24.17 16.65
CA LEU A 124 -17.46 24.60 15.49
C LEU A 124 -18.78 23.83 15.35
N MET A 125 -18.83 22.58 15.81
CA MET A 125 -20.05 21.76 15.92
C MET A 125 -20.87 22.05 17.18
N THR A 126 -20.57 23.15 17.90
CA THR A 126 -21.30 23.64 19.09
C THR A 126 -21.21 22.75 20.33
N TYR A 127 -20.22 21.86 20.43
CA TYR A 127 -19.96 21.12 21.66
C TYR A 127 -19.50 22.06 22.79
N CYS A 128 -20.06 21.85 23.98
CA CYS A 128 -19.81 22.66 25.17
C CYS A 128 -18.69 22.07 26.02
N PHE A 129 -18.02 22.92 26.81
CA PHE A 129 -17.02 22.50 27.79
C PHE A 129 -17.59 21.45 28.77
N PRO A 130 -16.90 20.32 29.05
CA PRO A 130 -15.53 19.95 28.66
C PRO A 130 -15.42 19.02 27.43
N ALA A 131 -16.47 18.84 26.63
CA ALA A 131 -16.47 17.85 25.55
C ALA A 131 -15.36 18.04 24.49
N PRO A 132 -15.10 19.27 23.97
CA PRO A 132 -14.05 19.48 22.96
C PRO A 132 -12.65 19.12 23.44
N ILE A 133 -12.30 19.45 24.69
CA ILE A 133 -10.98 19.17 25.23
C ILE A 133 -10.79 17.67 25.51
N LEU A 134 -11.83 16.99 25.98
CA LEU A 134 -11.80 15.52 26.13
C LEU A 134 -11.66 14.81 24.78
N GLY A 135 -12.27 15.33 23.71
CA GLY A 135 -12.03 14.85 22.35
C GLY A 135 -10.59 15.03 21.89
N ALA A 136 -9.96 16.17 22.22
CA ALA A 136 -8.55 16.41 21.91
C ALA A 136 -7.63 15.41 22.63
N PHE A 137 -7.84 15.17 23.93
CA PHE A 137 -7.09 14.13 24.65
C PHE A 137 -7.36 12.73 24.10
N ALA A 138 -8.61 12.40 23.75
CA ALA A 138 -8.94 11.10 23.17
C ALA A 138 -8.19 10.83 21.85
N SER A 139 -7.83 11.87 21.11
CA SER A 139 -6.99 11.71 19.91
C SER A 139 -5.59 11.18 20.22
N LEU A 140 -5.07 11.34 21.45
CA LEU A 140 -3.79 10.74 21.86
C LEU A 140 -3.86 9.21 21.89
N ILE A 141 -4.99 8.63 22.33
CA ILE A 141 -5.21 7.18 22.29
C ILE A 141 -5.07 6.67 20.85
N PHE A 142 -5.62 7.41 19.90
CA PHE A 142 -5.53 7.08 18.48
C PHE A 142 -4.11 7.27 17.93
N LEU A 143 -3.47 8.41 18.23
CA LEU A 143 -2.13 8.76 17.74
C LEU A 143 -1.07 7.75 18.15
N PHE A 144 -1.15 7.24 19.37
CA PHE A 144 -0.17 6.32 19.92
C PHE A 144 -0.62 4.86 19.89
N ASN A 145 -1.75 4.52 19.24
CA ASN A 145 -2.21 3.14 19.15
C ASN A 145 -1.22 2.27 18.36
N GLU A 146 -0.57 1.31 19.02
CA GLU A 146 0.42 0.43 18.40
C GLU A 146 -0.15 -0.87 17.81
N SER A 147 -1.45 -1.10 17.91
CA SER A 147 -2.09 -2.31 17.35
C SER A 147 -2.01 -2.38 15.82
N TYR A 148 -1.65 -1.28 15.17
CA TYR A 148 -1.37 -1.23 13.74
C TYR A 148 -0.23 -0.25 13.42
N ASN A 149 0.58 -0.59 12.43
CA ASN A 149 1.74 0.20 12.01
C ASN A 149 1.62 0.76 10.59
N MET A 150 0.57 0.41 9.83
CA MET A 150 0.46 0.77 8.40
C MET A 150 -0.91 1.29 7.98
N PHE A 151 -1.90 1.43 8.88
CA PHE A 151 -3.27 1.83 8.47
C PHE A 151 -3.39 3.33 8.16
N GLY A 152 -2.50 4.14 8.72
CA GLY A 152 -2.50 5.60 8.61
C GLY A 152 -3.11 6.27 9.83
N GLY A 153 -2.70 7.52 10.11
CA GLY A 153 -3.30 8.35 11.16
C GLY A 153 -2.62 8.29 12.54
N ASN A 154 -1.79 7.29 12.82
CA ASN A 154 -1.01 7.20 14.06
C ASN A 154 0.49 7.47 13.81
N VAL A 155 1.27 7.61 14.88
CA VAL A 155 2.72 7.90 14.81
C VAL A 155 3.47 6.80 14.05
N LEU A 156 3.21 5.53 14.36
CA LEU A 156 3.86 4.40 13.67
C LEU A 156 3.59 4.40 12.17
N SER A 157 2.34 4.56 11.73
CA SER A 157 2.01 4.62 10.30
C SER A 157 2.61 5.82 9.62
N THR A 158 2.62 6.97 10.30
CA THR A 158 3.26 8.19 9.78
C THR A 158 4.73 7.93 9.47
N LEU A 159 5.44 7.25 10.36
CA LEU A 159 6.85 6.85 10.18
C LEU A 159 7.03 5.62 9.28
N ALA A 160 6.00 4.81 9.08
CA ALA A 160 6.06 3.67 8.16
C ALA A 160 5.93 4.10 6.70
N GLY A 161 5.27 5.23 6.43
CA GLY A 161 5.08 5.74 5.06
C GLY A 161 3.89 6.66 4.83
N GLU A 162 3.16 7.04 5.88
CA GLU A 162 1.83 7.63 5.75
C GLU A 162 1.75 9.07 6.27
N PHE A 163 2.83 9.85 6.12
CA PHE A 163 2.82 11.23 6.62
C PHE A 163 1.90 12.16 5.84
N CYS A 164 1.79 12.00 4.52
CA CYS A 164 0.84 12.75 3.70
C CYS A 164 -0.61 12.42 4.11
N TYR A 165 -0.89 11.12 4.37
CA TYR A 165 -2.17 10.70 4.95
C TYR A 165 -2.39 11.38 6.29
N MET A 166 -1.42 11.32 7.21
CA MET A 166 -1.54 11.88 8.55
C MET A 166 -1.76 13.39 8.54
N PHE A 167 -1.04 14.11 7.68
CA PHE A 167 -1.20 15.54 7.46
C PHE A 167 -2.63 15.86 7.02
N ALA A 168 -3.13 15.21 5.96
CA ALA A 168 -4.50 15.40 5.49
C ALA A 168 -5.54 14.98 6.55
N PHE A 169 -5.30 13.87 7.24
CA PHE A 169 -6.19 13.28 8.24
C PHE A 169 -6.34 14.20 9.45
N SER A 170 -5.27 14.87 9.86
CA SER A 170 -5.31 15.86 10.94
C SER A 170 -6.25 17.03 10.64
N LEU A 171 -6.45 17.40 9.37
CA LEU A 171 -7.36 18.47 8.96
C LEU A 171 -8.84 18.03 8.91
N LEU A 172 -9.11 16.72 8.86
CA LEU A 172 -10.46 16.19 8.68
C LEU A 172 -11.44 16.62 9.81
N PRO A 173 -11.10 16.56 11.11
CA PRO A 173 -12.01 17.00 12.18
C PRO A 173 -12.32 18.51 12.11
N TYR A 174 -11.31 19.32 11.80
CA TYR A 174 -11.50 20.77 11.60
C TYR A 174 -12.41 21.05 10.42
N TYR A 175 -12.16 20.39 9.29
CA TYR A 175 -12.99 20.47 8.09
C TYR A 175 -14.44 20.08 8.39
N MET A 176 -14.67 18.97 9.09
CA MET A 176 -16.01 18.52 9.50
C MET A 176 -16.77 19.59 10.27
N GLY A 177 -16.14 20.17 11.30
CA GLY A 177 -16.78 21.23 12.09
C GLY A 177 -17.02 22.50 11.28
N SER A 178 -16.07 22.90 10.44
CA SER A 178 -16.19 24.06 9.56
C SER A 178 -17.29 23.88 8.51
N MET A 179 -17.43 22.68 7.95
CA MET A 179 -18.47 22.30 6.99
C MET A 179 -19.84 22.31 7.63
N ILE A 180 -20.03 21.64 8.76
CA ILE A 180 -21.33 21.56 9.43
C ILE A 180 -21.82 22.95 9.84
N LYS A 181 -20.92 23.77 10.38
CA LYS A 181 -21.24 25.17 10.68
C LYS A 181 -21.57 25.96 9.41
N GLY A 182 -20.80 25.79 8.35
CA GLY A 182 -21.03 26.45 7.07
C GLY A 182 -22.35 26.07 6.39
N ILE A 183 -22.77 24.80 6.50
CA ILE A 183 -24.06 24.31 6.00
C ILE A 183 -25.23 24.90 6.80
N ASN A 184 -25.07 25.07 8.11
CA ASN A 184 -26.10 25.67 8.96
C ASN A 184 -26.21 27.20 8.76
N ASP A 185 -25.07 27.88 8.65
CA ASP A 185 -24.98 29.35 8.61
C ASP A 185 -24.95 29.92 7.17
N GLU A 186 -24.92 29.07 6.13
CA GLU A 186 -24.70 29.43 4.71
C GLU A 186 -23.46 30.31 4.46
N ASN A 187 -22.41 30.11 5.25
CA ASN A 187 -21.18 30.89 5.19
C ASN A 187 -19.95 29.98 5.04
N ARG A 188 -18.76 30.56 4.87
CA ARG A 188 -17.47 29.85 4.84
C ARG A 188 -17.26 29.00 3.58
N ILE A 189 -17.97 29.32 2.49
CA ILE A 189 -17.89 28.63 1.19
C ILE A 189 -16.43 28.54 0.70
N ILE A 190 -15.75 29.69 0.60
CA ILE A 190 -14.36 29.75 0.12
C ILE A 190 -13.44 28.92 1.01
N ARG A 191 -13.49 29.13 2.32
CA ARG A 191 -12.64 28.40 3.26
C ARG A 191 -12.85 26.89 3.18
N ASN A 192 -14.11 26.44 3.16
CA ASN A 192 -14.43 25.03 3.07
C ASN A 192 -14.02 24.41 1.73
N GLY A 193 -14.17 25.14 0.62
CA GLY A 193 -13.67 24.72 -0.69
C GLY A 193 -12.16 24.60 -0.72
N LEU A 194 -11.43 25.58 -0.18
CA LEU A 194 -9.97 25.56 -0.08
C LEU A 194 -9.47 24.40 0.78
N ILE A 195 -10.05 24.17 1.97
CA ILE A 195 -9.67 23.04 2.83
C ILE A 195 -9.95 21.70 2.13
N LEU A 196 -11.09 21.56 1.46
CA LEU A 196 -11.43 20.35 0.71
C LEU A 196 -10.41 20.08 -0.41
N GLY A 197 -10.04 21.11 -1.18
CA GLY A 197 -9.00 21.02 -2.21
C GLY A 197 -7.63 20.68 -1.63
N PHE A 198 -7.28 21.28 -0.50
CA PHE A 198 -6.00 21.04 0.18
C PHE A 198 -5.89 19.62 0.76
N ILE A 199 -6.98 19.09 1.35
CA ILE A 199 -7.07 17.68 1.76
C ILE A 199 -6.90 16.77 0.54
N GLY A 200 -7.53 17.08 -0.59
CA GLY A 200 -7.42 16.27 -1.80
C GLY A 200 -6.04 16.24 -2.43
N LEU A 201 -5.35 17.38 -2.48
CA LEU A 201 -3.95 17.45 -2.93
C LEU A 201 -2.98 16.77 -1.95
N SER A 202 -3.33 16.71 -0.66
CA SER A 202 -2.49 16.11 0.39
C SER A 202 -2.68 14.60 0.49
N HIS A 203 -3.91 14.09 0.36
CA HIS A 203 -4.15 12.65 0.35
C HIS A 203 -5.55 12.25 -0.15
N LEU A 204 -5.60 11.47 -1.24
CA LEU A 204 -6.86 11.04 -1.87
C LEU A 204 -7.73 10.17 -0.94
N PHE A 205 -7.12 9.34 -0.09
CA PHE A 205 -7.88 8.47 0.81
C PHE A 205 -8.53 9.20 1.99
N VAL A 206 -8.07 10.41 2.32
CA VAL A 206 -8.73 11.28 3.31
C VAL A 206 -9.75 12.20 2.63
N PHE A 207 -9.50 12.55 1.36
CA PHE A 207 -10.44 13.29 0.53
C PHE A 207 -11.80 12.62 0.39
N ILE A 208 -11.85 11.29 0.26
CA ILE A 208 -13.12 10.55 0.15
C ILE A 208 -13.99 10.73 1.43
N PRO A 209 -13.48 10.46 2.65
CA PRO A 209 -14.12 10.89 3.91
C PRO A 209 -14.55 12.36 3.92
N ALA A 210 -13.70 13.29 3.48
CA ALA A 210 -14.04 14.71 3.45
C ALA A 210 -15.22 15.01 2.50
N VAL A 211 -15.22 14.47 1.27
CA VAL A 211 -16.34 14.58 0.33
C VAL A 211 -17.62 13.97 0.90
N SER A 212 -17.51 12.90 1.69
CA SER A 212 -18.70 12.33 2.35
C SER A 212 -19.38 13.33 3.29
N VAL A 213 -18.64 14.21 3.97
CA VAL A 213 -19.21 15.28 4.81
C VAL A 213 -20.01 16.29 3.97
N VAL A 214 -19.57 16.54 2.74
CA VAL A 214 -20.33 17.35 1.78
C VAL A 214 -21.65 16.64 1.41
N LEU A 215 -21.59 15.35 1.11
CA LEU A 215 -22.78 14.54 0.78
C LEU A 215 -23.77 14.46 1.95
N TYR A 216 -23.29 14.45 3.19
CA TYR A 216 -24.16 14.58 4.36
C TYR A 216 -24.99 15.87 4.32
N GLY A 217 -24.36 17.00 3.98
CA GLY A 217 -25.07 18.26 3.78
C GLY A 217 -26.15 18.18 2.69
N PHE A 218 -25.86 17.44 1.61
CA PHE A 218 -26.76 17.28 0.47
C PHE A 218 -28.02 16.52 0.90
N PHE A 219 -27.86 15.35 1.52
CA PHE A 219 -28.99 14.50 1.91
C PHE A 219 -29.73 15.01 3.15
N SER A 220 -29.01 15.51 4.16
CA SER A 220 -29.60 15.84 5.47
C SER A 220 -30.18 17.26 5.53
N LYS A 221 -29.47 18.24 4.97
CA LYS A 221 -29.80 19.67 5.11
C LYS A 221 -30.34 20.29 3.83
N LYS A 222 -30.26 19.57 2.69
CA LYS A 222 -30.76 19.98 1.38
C LYS A 222 -30.22 21.35 0.95
N ARG A 223 -28.94 21.63 1.22
CA ARG A 223 -28.24 22.90 0.91
C ARG A 223 -27.37 22.77 -0.35
N ILE A 224 -28.01 22.59 -1.50
CA ILE A 224 -27.37 22.18 -2.76
C ILE A 224 -26.47 23.29 -3.31
N ALA A 225 -26.95 24.53 -3.34
CA ALA A 225 -26.19 25.65 -3.91
C ALA A 225 -24.84 25.86 -3.18
N TYR A 226 -24.90 25.84 -1.84
CA TYR A 226 -23.73 25.92 -0.97
C TYR A 226 -22.72 24.80 -1.28
N ILE A 227 -23.21 23.56 -1.40
CA ILE A 227 -22.40 22.38 -1.64
C ILE A 227 -21.71 22.44 -3.00
N ILE A 228 -22.46 22.78 -4.05
CA ILE A 228 -21.91 22.92 -5.41
C ILE A 228 -20.77 23.94 -5.42
N GLN A 229 -20.93 25.07 -4.72
CA GLN A 229 -19.87 26.09 -4.65
C GLN A 229 -18.63 25.60 -3.91
N VAL A 230 -18.79 24.90 -2.78
CA VAL A 230 -17.66 24.29 -2.06
C VAL A 230 -16.94 23.26 -2.93
N CYS A 231 -17.68 22.40 -3.62
CA CYS A 231 -17.12 21.41 -4.55
C CYS A 231 -16.44 22.07 -5.76
N ALA A 232 -17.00 23.14 -6.31
CA ALA A 232 -16.42 23.85 -7.45
C ALA A 232 -15.08 24.50 -7.09
N ILE A 233 -14.99 25.14 -5.92
CA ILE A 233 -13.73 25.71 -5.43
C ILE A 233 -12.73 24.58 -5.14
N GLY A 234 -13.15 23.52 -4.45
CA GLY A 234 -12.30 22.36 -4.16
C GLY A 234 -11.76 21.73 -5.45
N PHE A 235 -12.61 21.47 -6.44
CA PHE A 235 -12.20 20.96 -7.75
C PHE A 235 -11.26 21.92 -8.46
N GLY A 236 -11.59 23.22 -8.50
CA GLY A 236 -10.80 24.24 -9.18
C GLY A 236 -9.36 24.31 -8.65
N VAL A 237 -9.18 24.29 -7.32
CA VAL A 237 -7.86 24.27 -6.68
C VAL A 237 -7.03 23.05 -7.06
N MET A 238 -7.67 21.90 -7.30
CA MET A 238 -6.98 20.63 -7.61
C MET A 238 -6.90 20.31 -9.10
N ALA A 239 -7.54 21.10 -9.96
CA ALA A 239 -7.78 20.74 -11.36
C ALA A 239 -6.47 20.39 -12.11
N PHE A 240 -5.38 21.12 -11.86
CA PHE A 240 -4.05 20.85 -12.41
C PHE A 240 -3.51 19.45 -12.11
N TRP A 241 -3.93 18.83 -11.01
CA TRP A 241 -3.45 17.53 -10.55
C TRP A 241 -4.48 16.41 -10.78
N ILE A 242 -5.75 16.66 -10.44
CA ILE A 242 -6.80 15.63 -10.49
C ILE A 242 -7.14 15.22 -11.92
N LEU A 243 -7.08 16.15 -12.90
CA LEU A 243 -7.40 15.84 -14.29
C LEU A 243 -6.35 14.92 -14.94
N PRO A 244 -5.03 15.22 -14.87
CA PRO A 244 -3.99 14.28 -15.29
C PRO A 244 -4.08 12.92 -14.59
N LEU A 245 -4.34 12.93 -13.28
CA LEU A 245 -4.48 11.69 -12.51
C LEU A 245 -5.63 10.83 -13.04
N ILE A 246 -6.82 11.42 -13.28
CA ILE A 246 -7.97 10.68 -13.84
C ILE A 246 -7.66 10.16 -15.25
N ALA A 247 -7.01 10.97 -16.09
CA ALA A 247 -6.69 10.61 -17.47
C ALA A 247 -5.72 9.42 -17.56
N TRP A 248 -4.74 9.33 -16.66
CA TRP A 248 -3.61 8.40 -16.82
C TRP A 248 -3.51 7.29 -15.79
N ARG A 249 -4.16 7.42 -14.62
CA ARG A 249 -4.03 6.45 -13.52
C ARG A 249 -4.20 5.01 -14.00
N LYS A 250 -5.21 4.71 -14.80
CA LYS A 250 -5.57 3.33 -15.17
C LYS A 250 -4.43 2.56 -15.85
N LEU A 251 -3.63 3.22 -16.68
CA LEU A 251 -2.56 2.58 -17.45
C LEU A 251 -1.19 2.72 -16.79
N TYR A 252 -0.93 3.85 -16.12
CA TYR A 252 0.41 4.22 -15.63
C TYR A 252 0.60 4.09 -14.12
N THR A 253 -0.38 3.53 -13.41
CA THR A 253 -0.25 3.16 -12.01
C THR A 253 -0.43 1.65 -11.82
N ILE A 254 0.27 1.11 -10.83
CA ILE A 254 0.13 -0.30 -10.45
C ILE A 254 -0.89 -0.42 -9.31
N PRO A 255 -1.88 -1.32 -9.41
CA PRO A 255 -2.81 -1.57 -8.32
C PRO A 255 -2.08 -2.12 -7.10
N VAL A 256 -2.33 -1.51 -5.94
CA VAL A 256 -1.74 -1.92 -4.66
C VAL A 256 -2.80 -2.65 -3.83
N TYR A 257 -2.70 -3.97 -3.78
CA TYR A 257 -3.56 -4.82 -2.95
C TYR A 257 -2.98 -4.97 -1.54
N MET A 258 -3.14 -3.95 -0.69
CA MET A 258 -2.85 -4.10 0.75
C MET A 258 -4.13 -4.53 1.46
N ILE A 259 -4.39 -5.83 1.45
CA ILE A 259 -5.59 -6.42 2.05
C ILE A 259 -5.16 -7.16 3.33
N TRP A 260 -5.41 -6.54 4.48
CA TRP A 260 -4.99 -7.04 5.79
C TRP A 260 -5.93 -8.13 6.32
N GLN A 261 -5.38 -9.32 6.53
CA GLN A 261 -6.12 -10.55 6.86
C GLN A 261 -6.82 -10.60 8.24
N PRO A 262 -6.33 -9.97 9.33
CA PRO A 262 -6.97 -10.11 10.65
C PRO A 262 -8.41 -9.55 10.72
N PHE A 263 -8.74 -8.56 9.88
CA PHE A 263 -10.08 -7.96 9.80
C PHE A 263 -11.00 -8.64 8.77
N VAL A 264 -10.58 -9.79 8.23
CA VAL A 264 -11.33 -10.56 7.21
C VAL A 264 -12.22 -11.62 7.84
N SER A 265 -12.05 -11.93 9.14
CA SER A 265 -12.90 -12.90 9.80
C SER A 265 -14.32 -12.34 10.01
N TRP A 266 -15.32 -13.09 9.55
CA TRP A 266 -16.74 -12.77 9.75
C TRP A 266 -17.11 -12.52 11.22
N PRO A 267 -16.58 -13.27 12.22
CA PRO A 267 -16.87 -13.02 13.62
C PRO A 267 -16.43 -11.62 14.10
N VAL A 268 -15.22 -11.18 13.75
CA VAL A 268 -14.72 -9.84 14.13
C VAL A 268 -15.53 -8.76 13.43
N THR A 269 -15.88 -8.96 12.15
CA THR A 269 -16.72 -8.03 11.39
C THR A 269 -18.14 -7.94 11.98
N LEU A 270 -18.74 -9.05 12.39
CA LEU A 270 -20.06 -9.10 13.00
C LEU A 270 -20.07 -8.50 14.40
N ILE A 271 -19.05 -8.76 15.22
CA ILE A 271 -18.89 -8.15 16.55
C ILE A 271 -18.69 -6.63 16.41
N ALA A 272 -17.79 -6.20 15.51
CA ALA A 272 -17.58 -4.78 15.24
C ALA A 272 -18.87 -4.12 14.72
N SER A 273 -19.62 -4.77 13.82
CA SER A 273 -20.89 -4.27 13.31
C SER A 273 -22.00 -4.27 14.37
N ALA A 274 -22.01 -5.23 15.29
CA ALA A 274 -22.93 -5.27 16.42
C ALA A 274 -22.63 -4.16 17.43
N ILE A 275 -21.35 -3.93 17.76
CA ILE A 275 -20.89 -2.82 18.60
C ILE A 275 -21.24 -1.49 17.92
N LEU A 276 -20.96 -1.37 16.62
CA LEU A 276 -21.32 -0.19 15.82
C LEU A 276 -22.84 0.01 15.81
N GLY A 277 -23.62 -1.07 15.70
CA GLY A 277 -25.07 -1.05 15.82
C GLY A 277 -25.53 -0.57 17.20
N VAL A 278 -24.97 -1.10 18.28
CA VAL A 278 -25.27 -0.67 19.65
C VAL A 278 -24.92 0.81 19.88
N ILE A 279 -23.83 1.29 19.28
CA ILE A 279 -23.39 2.69 19.37
C ILE A 279 -24.24 3.60 18.46
N VAL A 280 -24.64 3.16 17.26
CA VAL A 280 -25.19 4.02 16.17
C VAL A 280 -26.70 3.85 15.93
N LEU A 281 -27.32 2.70 16.21
CA LEU A 281 -28.78 2.51 16.04
C LEU A 281 -29.63 3.42 16.96
N PRO A 282 -29.28 3.62 18.25
CA PRO A 282 -30.05 4.52 19.12
C PRO A 282 -29.99 5.98 18.62
N ILE A 283 -28.93 6.32 17.90
CA ILE A 283 -28.63 7.64 17.37
C ILE A 283 -29.53 7.97 16.18
N ILE A 284 -29.79 7.00 15.31
CA ILE A 284 -30.57 7.15 14.08
C ILE A 284 -32.08 7.14 14.37
N ILE A 285 -32.52 6.30 15.31
CA ILE A 285 -33.95 6.06 15.55
C ILE A 285 -34.61 7.20 16.34
N PHE A 286 -33.91 7.90 17.24
CA PHE A 286 -34.55 8.68 18.31
C PHE A 286 -34.57 10.21 18.14
N ARG A 287 -34.75 10.73 16.90
CA ARG A 287 -34.96 12.18 16.67
C ARG A 287 -36.23 12.57 15.91
N LYS A 288 -37.14 11.64 15.62
CA LYS A 288 -38.49 12.02 15.16
C LYS A 288 -39.24 12.68 16.32
N LYS A 289 -40.04 13.72 16.03
CA LYS A 289 -41.00 14.28 16.99
C LYS A 289 -41.93 13.15 17.43
N THR A 290 -41.78 12.70 18.68
CA THR A 290 -42.57 11.61 19.27
C THR A 290 -43.34 12.11 20.49
N THR A 291 -44.47 11.47 20.77
CA THR A 291 -45.40 11.80 21.87
C THR A 291 -44.76 11.61 23.26
N ASN A 292 -45.39 12.14 24.31
CA ASN A 292 -44.86 12.16 25.68
C ASN A 292 -44.53 10.77 26.26
N ASP A 293 -45.33 9.74 25.92
CA ASP A 293 -45.07 8.36 26.37
C ASP A 293 -43.96 7.67 25.59
N GLN A 294 -43.81 7.99 24.31
CA GLN A 294 -42.67 7.58 23.52
C GLN A 294 -41.37 8.20 24.07
N GLN A 295 -41.39 9.44 24.58
CA GLN A 295 -40.21 10.03 25.25
C GLN A 295 -39.76 9.28 26.50
N LYS A 296 -40.69 8.75 27.31
CA LYS A 296 -40.35 7.92 28.49
C LYS A 296 -39.70 6.60 28.06
N PHE A 297 -40.28 5.90 27.09
CA PHE A 297 -39.73 4.65 26.56
C PHE A 297 -38.38 4.84 25.87
N ILE A 298 -38.23 5.91 25.08
CA ILE A 298 -36.97 6.34 24.46
C ILE A 298 -35.92 6.68 25.53
N GLY A 299 -36.33 7.33 26.62
CA GLY A 299 -35.46 7.60 27.76
C GLY A 299 -34.93 6.34 28.44
N VAL A 300 -35.75 5.28 28.56
CA VAL A 300 -35.31 3.98 29.09
C VAL A 300 -34.35 3.28 28.13
N LEU A 301 -34.65 3.26 26.83
CA LEU A 301 -33.76 2.67 25.82
C LEU A 301 -32.42 3.39 25.71
N GLN A 302 -32.41 4.73 25.71
CA GLN A 302 -31.16 5.51 25.70
C GLN A 302 -30.32 5.28 26.95
N LYS A 303 -30.94 5.09 28.12
CA LYS A 303 -30.25 4.67 29.35
C LYS A 303 -29.63 3.28 29.17
N ILE A 304 -30.35 2.31 28.61
CA ILE A 304 -29.85 0.97 28.32
C ILE A 304 -28.70 1.01 27.30
N PHE A 305 -28.78 1.82 26.25
CA PHE A 305 -27.72 1.96 25.25
C PHE A 305 -26.50 2.73 25.78
N PHE A 306 -26.69 3.71 26.66
CA PHE A 306 -25.59 4.34 27.39
C PHE A 306 -24.91 3.35 28.34
N VAL A 307 -25.69 2.51 29.04
CA VAL A 307 -25.18 1.37 29.81
C VAL A 307 -24.40 0.46 28.89
N LEU A 308 -24.93 0.04 27.75
CA LEU A 308 -24.25 -0.86 26.81
C LEU A 308 -23.03 -0.21 26.15
N ALA A 309 -23.01 1.11 25.94
CA ALA A 309 -21.85 1.83 25.44
C ALA A 309 -20.77 1.93 26.51
N ILE A 310 -21.14 2.19 27.77
CA ILE A 310 -20.24 2.16 28.92
C ILE A 310 -19.79 0.72 29.20
N LEU A 311 -20.67 -0.27 29.09
CA LEU A 311 -20.36 -1.69 29.21
C LEU A 311 -19.49 -2.12 28.05
N CYS A 312 -19.68 -1.60 26.84
CA CYS A 312 -18.76 -1.79 25.72
C CYS A 312 -17.46 -1.05 25.96
N ILE A 313 -17.42 0.11 26.62
CA ILE A 313 -16.17 0.77 27.00
C ILE A 313 -15.47 -0.03 28.10
N ILE A 314 -16.20 -0.60 29.06
CA ILE A 314 -15.70 -1.43 30.16
C ILE A 314 -15.26 -2.79 29.64
N VAL A 315 -16.05 -3.40 28.77
CA VAL A 315 -15.72 -4.64 28.05
C VAL A 315 -14.64 -4.37 27.04
N MET A 316 -14.56 -3.21 26.39
CA MET A 316 -13.43 -2.83 25.54
C MET A 316 -12.23 -2.41 26.37
N THR A 317 -12.35 -1.95 27.62
CA THR A 317 -11.21 -1.72 28.54
C THR A 317 -10.84 -2.97 29.33
N ALA A 318 -11.72 -3.98 29.37
CA ALA A 318 -11.47 -5.32 29.91
C ALA A 318 -11.03 -6.31 28.84
N ILE A 319 -11.44 -6.14 27.57
CA ILE A 319 -10.96 -6.83 26.36
C ILE A 319 -9.75 -6.12 25.80
N SER A 320 -9.68 -4.78 25.82
CA SER A 320 -8.39 -4.10 25.76
C SER A 320 -7.65 -4.29 27.07
N GLY A 321 -8.25 -4.74 28.17
CA GLY A 321 -7.49 -5.21 29.33
C GLY A 321 -6.86 -6.57 29.01
N TYR A 322 -7.60 -7.45 28.36
CA TYR A 322 -7.15 -8.74 27.83
C TYR A 322 -6.12 -8.57 26.69
N GLY A 323 -6.28 -7.52 25.88
CA GLY A 323 -5.38 -7.13 24.80
C GLY A 323 -4.17 -6.37 25.30
N LEU A 324 -4.32 -5.40 26.22
CA LEU A 324 -3.25 -4.60 26.83
C LEU A 324 -2.36 -5.46 27.74
N LEU A 325 -2.88 -6.53 28.37
CA LEU A 325 -2.02 -7.46 29.12
C LEU A 325 -1.41 -8.59 28.28
N MET A 326 -1.94 -8.89 27.10
CA MET A 326 -1.21 -9.70 26.11
C MET A 326 -0.20 -8.84 25.30
N LEU A 327 -0.40 -7.52 25.22
CA LEU A 327 0.47 -6.55 24.52
C LEU A 327 1.56 -5.93 25.40
N VAL A 328 1.42 -5.98 26.73
CA VAL A 328 2.41 -5.46 27.67
C VAL A 328 3.06 -6.63 28.40
N GLN A 329 4.29 -6.99 28.01
CA GLN A 329 5.17 -7.90 28.76
C GLN A 329 5.71 -7.27 30.05
N THR A 330 4.89 -6.56 30.84
CA THR A 330 5.34 -5.98 32.13
C THR A 330 4.45 -6.39 33.31
N GLU A 331 5.14 -6.65 34.42
CA GLU A 331 4.69 -7.40 35.59
C GLU A 331 3.74 -6.65 36.55
N ILE A 332 2.79 -5.84 36.10
CA ILE A 332 1.79 -5.27 37.02
C ILE A 332 0.57 -6.21 37.11
N LYS A 333 0.77 -7.38 37.73
CA LYS A 333 -0.25 -8.44 37.89
C LYS A 333 -1.51 -7.99 38.67
N ALA A 334 -1.41 -6.97 39.53
CA ALA A 334 -2.48 -6.62 40.46
C ALA A 334 -3.74 -5.98 39.81
N LEU A 335 -3.60 -5.31 38.66
CA LEU A 335 -4.70 -4.62 37.95
C LEU A 335 -5.19 -5.37 36.70
N SER A 336 -4.65 -6.56 36.45
CA SER A 336 -4.99 -7.38 35.29
C SER A 336 -6.41 -7.96 35.36
N PRO A 337 -7.20 -7.95 34.27
CA PRO A 337 -8.46 -8.72 34.21
C PRO A 337 -8.24 -10.23 34.34
N ASP A 338 -7.00 -10.74 34.26
CA ASP A 338 -6.67 -12.14 34.51
C ASP A 338 -6.53 -12.46 35.99
N THR A 339 -6.37 -11.45 36.85
CA THR A 339 -6.38 -11.63 38.30
C THR A 339 -7.75 -11.33 38.89
N THR A 340 -8.14 -12.11 39.91
CA THR A 340 -9.42 -11.97 40.60
C THR A 340 -9.60 -10.56 41.18
N ILE A 341 -8.51 -9.94 41.66
CA ILE A 341 -8.49 -8.58 42.22
C ILE A 341 -8.77 -7.53 41.13
N GLY A 342 -8.12 -7.63 39.96
CA GLY A 342 -8.38 -6.73 38.85
C GLY A 342 -9.83 -6.83 38.35
N ARG A 343 -10.39 -8.03 38.24
CA ARG A 343 -11.83 -8.22 37.91
C ARG A 343 -12.75 -7.54 38.92
N ILE A 344 -12.47 -7.68 40.21
CA ILE A 344 -13.26 -7.06 41.29
C ILE A 344 -13.19 -5.53 41.21
N ILE A 345 -12.02 -4.95 40.98
CA ILE A 345 -11.85 -3.49 40.85
C ILE A 345 -12.65 -2.95 39.66
N TRP A 346 -12.56 -3.60 38.50
CA TRP A 346 -13.30 -3.19 37.29
C TRP A 346 -14.82 -3.35 37.44
N ILE A 347 -15.28 -4.43 38.09
CA ILE A 347 -16.70 -4.64 38.40
C ILE A 347 -17.19 -3.57 39.39
N PHE A 348 -16.41 -3.29 40.44
CA PHE A 348 -16.77 -2.26 41.43
C PHE A 348 -16.80 -0.86 40.80
N TRP A 349 -15.88 -0.56 39.89
CA TRP A 349 -15.88 0.67 39.10
C TRP A 349 -17.09 0.76 38.18
N ALA A 350 -17.44 -0.31 37.48
CA ALA A 350 -18.63 -0.38 36.64
C ALA A 350 -19.90 -0.11 37.46
N ILE A 351 -20.00 -0.72 38.64
CA ILE A 351 -21.12 -0.55 39.57
C ILE A 351 -21.17 0.88 40.12
N TRP A 352 -20.02 1.45 40.50
CA TRP A 352 -19.94 2.81 41.03
C TRP A 352 -20.29 3.87 39.98
N LEU A 353 -19.80 3.71 38.74
CA LEU A 353 -20.16 4.59 37.62
C LEU A 353 -21.66 4.48 37.31
N CYS A 354 -22.19 3.26 37.24
CA CYS A 354 -23.63 3.01 37.07
C CYS A 354 -24.46 3.63 38.19
N PHE A 355 -24.00 3.57 39.44
CA PHE A 355 -24.68 4.18 40.58
C PHE A 355 -24.69 5.71 40.50
N ILE A 356 -23.57 6.34 40.13
CA ILE A 356 -23.51 7.81 39.95
C ILE A 356 -24.42 8.25 38.79
N ILE A 357 -24.46 7.49 37.70
CA ILE A 357 -25.24 7.81 36.51
C ILE A 357 -26.75 7.58 36.73
N PHE A 358 -27.14 6.46 37.35
CA PHE A 358 -28.54 6.02 37.42
C PHE A 358 -29.14 6.08 38.83
N GLY A 359 -28.33 5.86 39.86
CA GLY A 359 -28.77 5.82 41.26
C GLY A 359 -28.87 7.21 41.91
N SER A 360 -28.04 8.17 41.47
CA SER A 360 -28.06 9.52 42.04
C SER A 360 -29.13 10.42 41.39
N ARG A 361 -29.85 11.22 42.19
CA ARG A 361 -30.78 12.27 41.69
C ARG A 361 -30.08 13.24 40.73
N MET A 362 -28.78 13.46 40.94
CA MET A 362 -27.90 14.27 40.10
C MET A 362 -27.69 13.64 38.71
N GLY A 363 -27.40 12.33 38.65
CA GLY A 363 -27.19 11.60 37.40
C GLY A 363 -28.45 11.47 36.54
N GLN A 364 -29.60 11.28 37.18
CA GLN A 364 -30.90 11.25 36.49
C GLN A 364 -31.26 12.62 35.87
N SER A 365 -31.00 13.71 36.60
CA SER A 365 -31.21 15.09 36.11
C SER A 365 -30.25 15.44 34.97
N ALA A 366 -28.99 15.01 35.08
CA ALA A 366 -27.99 15.14 34.03
C ALA A 366 -28.37 14.39 32.75
N CYS A 367 -28.93 13.18 32.86
CA CYS A 367 -29.38 12.38 31.71
C CYS A 367 -30.53 13.08 30.94
N CYS A 368 -31.49 13.67 31.65
CA CYS A 368 -32.59 14.44 31.03
C CYS A 368 -32.10 15.73 30.35
N MET A 369 -31.11 16.43 30.92
CA MET A 369 -30.51 17.62 30.30
C MET A 369 -29.62 17.26 29.10
N TRP A 370 -28.88 16.16 29.20
CA TRP A 370 -28.03 15.62 28.13
C TRP A 370 -28.82 15.33 26.85
N GLN A 371 -30.05 14.81 26.97
CA GLN A 371 -30.97 14.61 25.83
C GLN A 371 -31.36 15.91 25.11
N LYS A 372 -31.39 17.05 25.82
CA LYS A 372 -31.80 18.36 25.27
C LYS A 372 -30.66 19.09 24.55
N ILE A 373 -29.39 18.76 24.84
CA ILE A 373 -28.21 19.52 24.39
C ILE A 373 -27.48 18.83 23.21
N GLN A 374 -27.98 17.69 22.69
CA GLN A 374 -27.26 16.91 21.67
C GLN A 374 -27.03 17.68 20.34
N PRO A 375 -25.78 18.01 19.99
CA PRO A 375 -25.45 18.54 18.67
C PRO A 375 -25.77 17.52 17.56
N ASP A 376 -25.77 17.97 16.30
CA ASP A 376 -26.13 17.13 15.16
C ASP A 376 -25.01 16.14 14.79
N PHE A 377 -24.99 15.01 15.48
CA PHE A 377 -24.04 13.91 15.37
C PHE A 377 -24.31 12.90 14.25
N ARG A 378 -25.38 13.08 13.46
CA ARG A 378 -25.70 12.21 12.31
C ARG A 378 -24.59 12.21 11.25
N CYS A 379 -23.81 13.29 11.18
CA CYS A 379 -22.64 13.36 10.31
C CYS A 379 -21.59 12.30 10.68
N PHE A 380 -21.40 11.99 11.96
CA PHE A 380 -20.46 10.96 12.40
C PHE A 380 -20.91 9.56 11.97
N GLY A 381 -22.19 9.23 12.20
CA GLY A 381 -22.76 7.96 11.73
C GLY A 381 -22.73 7.81 10.22
N TRP A 382 -23.05 8.89 9.48
CA TRP A 382 -22.93 8.92 8.01
C TRP A 382 -21.50 8.63 7.56
N LEU A 383 -20.51 9.33 8.13
CA LEU A 383 -19.10 9.16 7.78
C LEU A 383 -18.61 7.73 8.07
N ILE A 384 -19.02 7.16 9.21
CA ILE A 384 -18.75 5.74 9.53
C ILE A 384 -19.32 4.82 8.45
N CYS A 385 -20.60 4.99 8.06
CA CYS A 385 -21.22 4.16 7.04
C CYS A 385 -20.50 4.25 5.69
N VAL A 386 -20.12 5.46 5.25
CA VAL A 386 -19.37 5.65 4.01
C VAL A 386 -18.00 5.00 4.09
N CYS A 387 -17.26 5.17 5.19
CA CYS A 387 -15.97 4.55 5.38
C CYS A 387 -16.05 3.01 5.36
N ILE A 388 -17.08 2.41 5.97
CA ILE A 388 -17.31 0.96 5.91
C ILE A 388 -17.62 0.51 4.48
N ALA A 389 -18.49 1.24 3.77
CA ALA A 389 -18.80 0.92 2.38
C ALA A 389 -17.56 1.01 1.48
N MET A 390 -16.70 2.01 1.70
CA MET A 390 -15.45 2.18 0.98
C MET A 390 -14.40 1.14 1.36
N TYR A 391 -14.34 0.69 2.62
CA TYR A 391 -13.48 -0.41 3.05
C TYR A 391 -13.78 -1.69 2.24
N PHE A 392 -15.05 -2.07 2.11
CA PHE A 392 -15.41 -3.24 1.29
C PHE A 392 -15.31 -2.95 -0.21
N GLY A 393 -15.61 -1.72 -0.62
CA GLY A 393 -15.59 -1.27 -2.01
C GLY A 393 -14.21 -1.08 -2.63
N ALA A 394 -13.18 -0.85 -1.81
CA ALA A 394 -11.81 -0.60 -2.23
C ALA A 394 -11.22 -1.75 -3.10
N HIS A 395 -11.74 -2.97 -2.92
CA HIS A 395 -11.43 -4.11 -3.79
C HIS A 395 -11.66 -3.81 -5.28
N PHE A 396 -12.80 -3.22 -5.63
CA PHE A 396 -13.15 -2.88 -7.02
C PHE A 396 -12.34 -1.72 -7.57
N LEU A 397 -11.93 -0.81 -6.69
CA LEU A 397 -11.11 0.35 -7.04
C LEU A 397 -9.61 0.00 -7.13
N LYS A 398 -9.23 -1.21 -6.70
CA LYS A 398 -7.84 -1.69 -6.58
C LYS A 398 -6.96 -0.75 -5.75
N VAL A 399 -7.45 -0.39 -4.57
CA VAL A 399 -6.77 0.52 -3.64
C VAL A 399 -6.67 -0.08 -2.23
N PRO A 400 -5.76 0.42 -1.36
CA PRO A 400 -5.66 -0.02 0.03
C PRO A 400 -6.97 0.23 0.80
N ASP A 401 -7.67 -0.83 1.17
CA ASP A 401 -8.95 -0.77 1.89
C ASP A 401 -8.80 -0.21 3.31
N ILE A 402 -7.70 -0.55 3.96
CA ILE A 402 -7.49 -0.26 5.37
C ILE A 402 -7.43 1.23 5.68
N ARG A 403 -7.17 2.07 4.67
CA ARG A 403 -7.16 3.54 4.77
C ARG A 403 -8.50 4.13 5.19
N PHE A 404 -9.59 3.37 5.12
CA PHE A 404 -10.91 3.81 5.56
C PHE A 404 -11.23 3.46 7.02
N VAL A 405 -10.39 2.68 7.70
CA VAL A 405 -10.55 2.33 9.13
C VAL A 405 -10.16 3.46 10.09
N PRO A 406 -9.03 4.19 9.91
CA PRO A 406 -8.62 5.22 10.86
C PRO A 406 -9.66 6.34 11.09
N PRO A 407 -10.40 6.85 10.09
CA PRO A 407 -11.49 7.80 10.32
C PRO A 407 -12.57 7.21 11.23
N VAL A 408 -12.93 5.94 11.07
CA VAL A 408 -13.92 5.25 11.91
C VAL A 408 -13.43 5.20 13.36
N LEU A 409 -12.18 4.80 13.59
CA LEU A 409 -11.60 4.71 14.94
C LEU A 409 -11.58 6.07 15.64
N LEU A 410 -11.13 7.13 14.96
CA LEU A 410 -11.12 8.48 15.53
C LEU A 410 -12.53 8.96 15.86
N ILE A 411 -13.50 8.74 14.97
CA ILE A 411 -14.89 9.15 15.19
C ILE A 411 -15.52 8.40 16.36
N LEU A 412 -15.26 7.10 16.51
CA LEU A 412 -15.73 6.33 17.65
C LEU A 412 -15.19 6.88 18.97
N LEU A 413 -13.91 7.27 19.02
CA LEU A 413 -13.32 7.93 20.19
C LEU A 413 -13.97 9.30 20.45
N ILE A 414 -14.24 10.10 19.41
CA ILE A 414 -14.95 11.37 19.55
C ILE A 414 -16.37 11.14 20.09
N ILE A 415 -17.09 10.14 19.58
CA ILE A 415 -18.44 9.78 20.06
C ILE A 415 -18.36 9.41 21.55
N ILE A 416 -17.45 8.54 21.95
CA ILE A 416 -17.28 8.11 23.35
C ILE A 416 -16.91 9.27 24.26
N PHE A 417 -15.79 9.95 24.00
CA PHE A 417 -15.21 10.92 24.93
C PHE A 417 -15.87 12.30 24.86
N SER A 418 -16.32 12.74 23.68
CA SER A 418 -16.94 14.05 23.52
C SER A 418 -18.46 13.98 23.61
N ASN A 419 -19.09 13.07 22.86
CA ASN A 419 -20.56 13.01 22.77
C ASN A 419 -21.23 12.37 23.98
N TYR A 420 -20.66 11.29 24.50
CA TYR A 420 -21.18 10.63 25.68
C TYR A 420 -20.59 11.24 26.95
N ILE A 421 -19.29 11.03 27.22
CA ILE A 421 -18.66 11.46 28.48
C ILE A 421 -18.68 12.99 28.60
N GLY A 422 -18.13 13.71 27.64
CA GLY A 422 -17.96 15.16 27.73
C GLY A 422 -19.27 15.95 27.84
N GLN A 423 -20.28 15.61 27.03
CA GLN A 423 -21.60 16.24 27.14
C GLN A 423 -22.30 15.87 28.45
N TYR A 424 -22.14 14.64 28.95
CA TYR A 424 -22.65 14.27 30.26
C TYR A 424 -21.98 15.08 31.38
N LEU A 425 -20.65 15.22 31.34
CA LEU A 425 -19.92 16.06 32.30
C LEU A 425 -20.32 17.53 32.20
N SER A 426 -20.72 18.03 31.02
CA SER A 426 -21.06 19.44 30.81
C SER A 426 -22.25 19.93 31.66
N VAL A 427 -23.16 19.02 32.03
CA VAL A 427 -24.36 19.32 32.83
C VAL A 427 -24.18 19.03 34.33
N LEU A 428 -23.03 18.49 34.75
CA LEU A 428 -22.71 18.25 36.15
C LEU A 428 -22.24 19.51 36.90
N PRO A 429 -22.32 19.54 38.24
CA PRO A 429 -21.76 20.61 39.06
C PRO A 429 -20.26 20.81 38.83
N SER A 430 -19.77 22.04 39.02
CA SER A 430 -18.38 22.41 38.69
C SER A 430 -17.34 21.49 39.32
N LEU A 431 -17.44 21.19 40.62
CA LEU A 431 -16.45 20.35 41.32
C LEU A 431 -16.32 18.96 40.67
N VAL A 432 -17.45 18.27 40.47
CA VAL A 432 -17.50 16.93 39.86
C VAL A 432 -17.07 16.97 38.39
N LYS A 433 -17.49 18.01 37.65
CA LYS A 433 -17.11 18.22 36.26
C LYS A 433 -15.59 18.32 36.09
N TYR A 434 -14.94 19.19 36.85
CA TYR A 434 -13.50 19.38 36.74
C TYR A 434 -12.72 18.18 37.27
N SER A 435 -13.12 17.57 38.40
CA SER A 435 -12.43 16.40 38.94
C SER A 435 -12.54 15.18 38.02
N SER A 436 -13.73 14.88 37.48
CA SER A 436 -13.92 13.81 36.50
C SER A 436 -13.18 14.09 35.20
N MET A 437 -13.14 15.35 34.73
CA MET A 437 -12.36 15.72 33.55
C MET A 437 -10.86 15.47 33.76
N VAL A 438 -10.28 15.93 34.87
CA VAL A 438 -8.87 15.69 35.21
C VAL A 438 -8.58 14.20 35.31
N PHE A 439 -9.46 13.45 35.96
CA PHE A 439 -9.33 12.00 36.09
C PHE A 439 -9.32 11.27 34.73
N VAL A 440 -10.23 11.63 33.82
CA VAL A 440 -10.26 11.08 32.45
C VAL A 440 -8.98 11.44 31.70
N ILE A 441 -8.54 12.70 31.75
CA ILE A 441 -7.31 13.17 31.09
C ILE A 441 -6.08 12.40 31.62
N PHE A 442 -5.97 12.27 32.93
CA PHE A 442 -4.88 11.54 33.59
C PHE A 442 -4.84 10.08 33.17
N SER A 443 -6.01 9.42 33.11
CA SER A 443 -6.15 8.03 32.67
C SER A 443 -5.68 7.83 31.23
N ILE A 444 -6.03 8.76 30.33
CA ILE A 444 -5.57 8.76 28.93
C ILE A 444 -4.05 8.89 28.87
N CYS A 445 -3.47 9.85 29.60
CA CYS A 445 -2.02 10.08 29.60
C CYS A 445 -1.26 8.85 30.11
N ILE A 446 -1.72 8.24 31.22
CA ILE A 446 -1.12 7.00 31.75
C ILE A 446 -1.20 5.87 30.73
N THR A 447 -2.34 5.69 30.06
CA THR A 447 -2.50 4.65 29.04
C THR A 447 -1.51 4.87 27.90
N VAL A 448 -1.27 6.12 27.51
CA VAL A 448 -0.29 6.43 26.45
C VAL A 448 1.15 6.16 26.89
N ILE A 449 1.51 6.56 28.11
CA ILE A 449 2.88 6.39 28.64
C ILE A 449 3.21 4.91 28.84
N LEU A 450 2.31 4.14 29.44
CA LEU A 450 2.56 2.73 29.78
C LEU A 450 2.40 1.77 28.59
N GLY A 451 1.71 2.18 27.53
CA GLY A 451 1.32 1.29 26.44
C GLY A 451 2.18 1.34 25.18
N ASN A 452 3.06 2.34 25.00
CA ASN A 452 3.54 2.71 23.66
C ASN A 452 5.05 2.93 23.52
N GLU A 453 5.86 1.93 23.87
CA GLU A 453 7.33 1.99 23.71
C GLU A 453 7.78 1.95 22.24
N ASN A 454 7.04 1.27 21.34
CA ASN A 454 7.48 1.08 19.96
C ASN A 454 7.40 2.38 19.15
N ALA A 455 6.38 3.21 19.36
CA ALA A 455 6.21 4.48 18.70
C ALA A 455 7.37 5.44 18.98
N GLN A 456 7.81 5.48 20.24
CA GLN A 456 8.96 6.29 20.66
C GLN A 456 10.27 5.73 20.07
N ASN A 457 10.52 4.44 20.21
CA ASN A 457 11.74 3.79 19.70
C ASN A 457 11.86 3.94 18.17
N TRP A 458 10.76 3.75 17.45
CA TRP A 458 10.72 3.91 16.00
C TRP A 458 10.92 5.36 15.60
N TYR A 459 10.30 6.32 16.30
CA TYR A 459 10.54 7.74 16.08
C TYR A 459 12.03 8.10 16.22
N ILE A 460 12.67 7.67 17.32
CA ILE A 460 14.10 7.92 17.55
C ILE A 460 14.94 7.30 16.44
N TYR A 461 14.66 6.05 16.06
CA TYR A 461 15.36 5.36 14.99
C TYR A 461 15.28 6.10 13.65
N ASN A 462 14.11 6.66 13.31
CA ASN A 462 13.90 7.36 12.04
C ASN A 462 14.54 8.76 12.04
N PHE A 463 14.37 9.52 13.13
CA PHE A 463 14.71 10.95 13.18
C PHE A 463 16.15 11.23 13.60
N LYS A 464 16.85 10.27 14.22
CA LYS A 464 18.32 10.37 14.37
C LYS A 464 19.03 10.41 13.01
N GLY A 465 18.40 9.84 11.98
CA GLY A 465 18.84 9.87 10.59
C GLY A 465 19.94 8.86 10.25
N TYR A 466 20.25 8.75 8.95
CA TYR A 466 21.26 7.84 8.42
C TYR A 466 22.63 8.04 9.08
N GLU A 467 23.01 9.28 9.31
CA GLU A 467 24.30 9.72 9.85
C GLU A 467 24.59 9.15 11.25
N ASN A 468 23.53 8.80 12.00
CA ASN A 468 23.62 8.24 13.35
C ASN A 468 23.27 6.74 13.39
N THR A 469 23.29 6.07 12.24
CA THR A 469 23.19 4.60 12.15
C THR A 469 24.56 3.96 12.26
N THR A 470 24.63 2.75 12.82
CA THR A 470 25.90 2.05 13.06
C THR A 470 26.62 1.67 11.76
N GLY A 471 25.89 1.50 10.66
CA GLY A 471 26.42 1.18 9.34
C GLY A 471 26.66 2.39 8.43
N TYR A 472 26.58 3.63 8.94
CA TYR A 472 26.69 4.81 8.08
C TYR A 472 28.03 4.94 7.37
N GLU A 473 29.15 4.66 8.04
CA GLU A 473 30.47 4.74 7.43
C GLU A 473 30.65 3.73 6.29
N ASP A 474 30.10 2.51 6.44
CA ASP A 474 30.05 1.51 5.38
C ASP A 474 29.22 1.99 4.19
N LEU A 475 28.04 2.58 4.45
CA LEU A 475 27.17 3.15 3.43
C LEU A 475 27.86 4.30 2.67
N LYS A 476 28.55 5.17 3.40
CA LYS A 476 29.33 6.28 2.85
C LYS A 476 30.50 5.76 2.00
N ALA A 477 31.18 4.70 2.43
CA ALA A 477 32.27 4.09 1.67
C ALA A 477 31.78 3.50 0.33
N ILE A 478 30.71 2.69 0.34
CA ILE A 478 30.17 2.09 -0.89
C ILE A 478 29.61 3.14 -1.85
N THR A 479 28.90 4.14 -1.36
CA THR A 479 28.32 5.20 -2.20
C THR A 479 29.39 6.11 -2.82
N ASN A 480 30.45 6.44 -2.07
CA ASN A 480 31.62 7.14 -2.60
C ASN A 480 32.37 6.33 -3.66
N TYR A 481 32.52 5.02 -3.46
CA TYR A 481 33.10 4.13 -4.47
C TYR A 481 32.29 4.17 -5.77
N LEU A 482 30.97 4.02 -5.69
CA LEU A 482 30.07 4.05 -6.85
C LEU A 482 30.08 5.40 -7.57
N LYS A 483 30.20 6.50 -6.82
CA LYS A 483 30.36 7.85 -7.39
C LYS A 483 31.67 7.99 -8.17
N LYS A 484 32.79 7.51 -7.61
CA LYS A 484 34.11 7.55 -8.26
C LYS A 484 34.17 6.70 -9.53
N THR A 485 33.56 5.50 -9.51
CA THR A 485 33.56 4.60 -10.68
C THR A 485 32.77 5.15 -11.89
N ALA A 486 31.93 6.17 -11.69
CA ALA A 486 31.18 6.83 -12.76
C ALA A 486 31.92 7.99 -13.46
N LYS A 487 33.21 8.20 -13.20
CA LYS A 487 34.08 9.15 -13.96
C LYS A 487 33.45 10.54 -14.16
N HIS A 488 32.93 11.13 -13.08
CA HIS A 488 32.33 12.48 -13.04
C HIS A 488 30.93 12.66 -13.66
N ASP A 489 30.29 11.63 -14.24
CA ASP A 489 28.90 11.71 -14.71
C ASP A 489 28.05 10.52 -14.20
N PRO A 490 27.65 10.55 -12.91
CA PRO A 490 26.97 9.43 -12.27
C PRO A 490 25.55 9.17 -12.80
N MET A 491 24.86 10.20 -13.32
CA MET A 491 23.53 10.11 -13.93
C MET A 491 23.57 9.32 -15.25
N ASN A 492 24.57 9.56 -16.10
CA ASN A 492 24.71 8.91 -17.40
C ASN A 492 25.44 7.57 -17.34
N ALA A 493 26.04 7.26 -16.20
CA ALA A 493 26.68 5.98 -16.02
C ALA A 493 25.64 4.85 -15.82
N PRO A 494 25.98 3.57 -16.12
CA PRO A 494 25.03 2.46 -16.03
C PRO A 494 24.43 2.27 -14.64
N ARG A 495 23.20 1.78 -14.51
CA ARG A 495 22.54 1.58 -13.22
C ARG A 495 23.30 0.63 -12.29
N VAL A 496 23.01 0.74 -11.00
CA VAL A 496 23.48 -0.18 -9.96
C VAL A 496 22.28 -0.94 -9.40
N GLY A 497 22.37 -2.27 -9.38
CA GLY A 497 21.44 -3.11 -8.64
C GLY A 497 21.98 -3.41 -7.24
N TYR A 498 21.11 -3.83 -6.33
CA TYR A 498 21.48 -4.18 -4.97
C TYR A 498 20.60 -5.34 -4.49
N GLU A 499 21.12 -6.25 -3.69
CA GLU A 499 20.35 -7.35 -3.12
C GLU A 499 19.26 -6.83 -2.17
N LYS A 500 18.02 -7.35 -2.22
CA LYS A 500 17.08 -7.20 -1.09
C LYS A 500 17.39 -8.28 -0.04
N CYS A 501 17.68 -7.85 1.19
CA CYS A 501 17.90 -8.76 2.30
C CYS A 501 17.49 -8.13 3.64
N ASN A 502 17.18 -8.96 4.63
CA ASN A 502 16.82 -8.51 5.98
C ASN A 502 18.00 -7.98 6.83
N ARG A 503 19.18 -7.77 6.23
CA ARG A 503 20.41 -7.39 6.92
C ARG A 503 20.67 -5.88 6.89
N TYR A 504 19.74 -5.08 6.38
CA TYR A 504 19.93 -3.64 6.21
C TYR A 504 19.63 -2.78 7.45
N GLY A 505 19.20 -3.39 8.57
CA GLY A 505 18.91 -2.68 9.82
C GLY A 505 20.01 -1.70 10.29
N PRO A 506 21.30 -2.07 10.29
CA PRO A 506 22.40 -1.17 10.66
C PRO A 506 22.57 0.05 9.74
N TYR A 507 22.08 -0.01 8.50
CA TYR A 507 22.27 1.02 7.47
C TYR A 507 21.01 1.87 7.26
N GLY A 508 20.03 1.80 8.18
CA GLY A 508 18.79 2.56 8.08
C GLY A 508 17.57 1.80 7.54
N GLY A 509 17.71 0.49 7.32
CA GLY A 509 16.62 -0.42 6.94
C GLY A 509 16.59 -0.78 5.45
N ASP A 510 15.58 -1.57 5.06
CA ASP A 510 15.53 -2.29 3.78
C ASP A 510 15.51 -1.38 2.52
N ARG A 511 15.29 -0.08 2.68
CA ARG A 511 15.16 0.91 1.59
C ARG A 511 16.40 1.77 1.38
N VAL A 512 17.49 1.57 2.12
CA VAL A 512 18.70 2.41 2.02
C VAL A 512 19.20 2.62 0.58
N PHE A 513 19.21 1.57 -0.24
CA PHE A 513 19.67 1.63 -1.63
C PHE A 513 18.60 2.06 -2.65
N GLU A 514 17.37 2.33 -2.20
CA GLU A 514 16.39 3.06 -3.00
C GLU A 514 16.80 4.53 -3.13
N SER A 515 17.46 5.08 -2.12
CA SER A 515 18.05 6.42 -2.09
C SER A 515 19.49 6.43 -2.62
N LEU A 516 19.90 5.45 -3.43
CA LEU A 516 21.27 5.38 -3.94
C LEU A 516 21.64 6.58 -4.82
N PHE A 517 20.66 7.13 -5.55
CA PHE A 517 20.85 8.33 -6.34
C PHE A 517 21.19 9.54 -5.47
N LEU A 518 20.50 9.71 -4.34
CA LEU A 518 20.82 10.74 -3.35
C LEU A 518 22.28 10.66 -2.87
N PHE A 519 22.77 9.47 -2.50
CA PHE A 519 24.10 9.33 -1.91
C PHE A 519 25.26 9.27 -2.93
N SER A 520 25.03 8.69 -4.11
CA SER A 520 26.09 8.44 -5.11
C SER A 520 25.91 9.17 -6.44
N GLY A 521 24.73 9.75 -6.70
CA GLY A 521 24.31 10.29 -7.99
C GLY A 521 23.96 9.22 -9.03
N ARG A 522 24.05 7.93 -8.68
CA ARG A 522 23.85 6.80 -9.61
C ARG A 522 22.40 6.34 -9.59
N ASN A 523 21.85 6.09 -10.78
CA ASN A 523 20.51 5.51 -10.92
C ASN A 523 20.47 4.06 -10.38
N THR A 524 19.34 3.69 -9.79
CA THR A 524 19.06 2.38 -9.20
C THR A 524 17.76 1.79 -9.78
N LEU A 525 17.30 0.67 -9.23
CA LEU A 525 16.18 -0.10 -9.76
C LEU A 525 14.85 0.29 -9.12
N GLU A 526 14.70 0.08 -7.82
CA GLU A 526 13.45 0.27 -7.11
C GLU A 526 13.45 1.54 -6.25
N GLY A 527 12.26 2.02 -5.89
CA GLY A 527 12.04 3.13 -4.97
C GLY A 527 10.66 3.06 -4.31
N ILE A 528 10.34 4.03 -3.45
CA ILE A 528 9.07 4.00 -2.72
C ILE A 528 7.83 4.21 -3.60
N HIS A 529 7.95 4.95 -4.69
CA HIS A 529 6.83 5.27 -5.59
C HIS A 529 6.52 4.15 -6.59
N TYR A 530 6.57 2.90 -6.14
CA TYR A 530 6.30 1.71 -6.97
C TYR A 530 4.92 1.77 -7.65
N SER A 531 3.91 2.34 -6.97
CA SER A 531 2.56 2.50 -7.53
C SER A 531 2.49 3.54 -8.66
N SER A 532 3.49 4.41 -8.79
CA SER A 532 3.55 5.49 -9.78
C SER A 532 4.44 5.15 -10.98
N SER A 533 4.90 3.90 -11.12
CA SER A 533 5.73 3.49 -12.25
C SER A 533 5.24 2.18 -12.87
N ILE A 534 5.15 2.16 -14.19
CA ILE A 534 4.86 0.94 -14.98
C ILE A 534 5.99 -0.09 -14.88
N ALA A 535 7.21 0.33 -14.57
CA ALA A 535 8.39 -0.53 -14.47
C ALA A 535 8.43 -1.33 -13.16
N SER A 536 7.69 -0.93 -12.13
CA SER A 536 7.82 -1.50 -10.79
C SER A 536 7.58 -3.01 -10.77
N LYS A 537 6.60 -3.52 -11.52
CA LYS A 537 6.31 -4.97 -11.58
C LYS A 537 7.47 -5.77 -12.19
N PHE A 538 8.06 -5.24 -13.26
CA PHE A 538 9.18 -5.84 -13.97
C PHE A 538 10.45 -5.84 -13.10
N LEU A 539 10.69 -4.74 -12.39
CA LEU A 539 11.85 -4.60 -11.54
C LEU A 539 11.73 -5.44 -10.27
N ALA A 540 10.53 -5.60 -9.70
CA ALA A 540 10.29 -6.55 -8.61
C ALA A 540 10.62 -8.01 -9.01
N PHE A 541 10.30 -8.40 -10.26
CA PHE A 541 10.69 -9.70 -10.80
C PHE A 541 12.22 -9.81 -10.94
N LEU A 542 12.85 -8.84 -11.60
CA LEU A 542 14.32 -8.78 -11.74
C LEU A 542 15.05 -8.83 -10.39
N GLN A 543 14.53 -8.10 -9.39
CA GLN A 543 15.11 -8.01 -8.05
C GLN A 543 15.27 -9.39 -7.41
N THR A 544 14.33 -10.32 -7.66
CA THR A 544 14.39 -11.70 -7.13
C THR A 544 15.45 -12.59 -7.78
N GLU A 545 16.01 -12.19 -8.93
CA GLU A 545 17.07 -12.95 -9.60
C GLU A 545 18.42 -12.85 -8.88
N PHE A 546 18.60 -11.83 -8.04
CA PHE A 546 19.79 -11.62 -7.20
C PHE A 546 19.45 -11.36 -5.72
N SER A 547 18.21 -11.68 -5.30
CA SER A 547 17.77 -11.51 -3.91
C SER A 547 17.04 -12.76 -3.42
N LYS A 548 17.48 -13.31 -2.29
CA LYS A 548 16.80 -14.45 -1.64
C LYS A 548 15.50 -14.00 -0.95
N ASP A 549 15.56 -12.86 -0.27
CA ASP A 549 14.43 -12.29 0.44
C ASP A 549 13.51 -11.54 -0.55
N ILE A 550 12.20 -11.71 -0.39
CA ILE A 550 11.20 -11.02 -1.19
C ILE A 550 10.67 -9.83 -0.42
N LYS A 551 10.74 -8.65 -1.04
CA LYS A 551 10.23 -7.38 -0.51
C LYS A 551 9.38 -6.72 -1.59
N THR A 552 8.13 -7.17 -1.72
CA THR A 552 7.16 -6.64 -2.69
C THR A 552 5.86 -6.25 -1.97
N PRO A 553 5.19 -5.16 -2.39
CA PRO A 553 3.89 -4.77 -1.86
C PRO A 553 2.75 -5.67 -2.37
N THR A 554 2.99 -6.54 -3.35
CA THR A 554 2.00 -7.48 -3.89
C THR A 554 2.63 -8.84 -4.17
N SER A 555 1.93 -9.90 -3.81
CA SER A 555 2.38 -11.29 -3.92
C SER A 555 2.32 -11.85 -5.35
N TYR A 556 3.04 -11.23 -6.28
CA TYR A 556 3.15 -11.68 -7.67
C TYR A 556 3.81 -13.06 -7.78
N ILE A 557 3.66 -13.69 -8.95
CA ILE A 557 4.50 -14.83 -9.33
C ILE A 557 5.85 -14.26 -9.80
N LEU A 558 6.82 -14.27 -8.89
CA LEU A 558 8.18 -13.74 -9.07
C LEU A 558 9.18 -14.83 -9.50
N SER A 559 10.39 -14.39 -9.84
CA SER A 559 11.52 -15.26 -10.18
C SER A 559 12.15 -15.90 -8.95
N LYS A 560 13.26 -16.60 -9.17
CA LYS A 560 14.17 -17.17 -8.17
C LYS A 560 15.57 -16.62 -8.39
N VAL A 561 16.46 -16.83 -7.42
CA VAL A 561 17.88 -16.47 -7.58
C VAL A 561 18.46 -17.23 -8.78
N ASP A 562 18.84 -16.51 -9.82
CA ASP A 562 19.32 -17.05 -11.08
C ASP A 562 20.34 -16.06 -11.70
N PRO A 563 21.66 -16.27 -11.45
CA PRO A 563 22.70 -15.42 -12.00
C PRO A 563 22.72 -15.39 -13.54
N LYS A 564 22.21 -16.41 -14.23
CA LYS A 564 22.18 -16.44 -15.70
C LYS A 564 21.06 -15.52 -16.22
N ALA A 565 19.86 -15.62 -15.65
CA ALA A 565 18.76 -14.71 -15.98
C ALA A 565 19.09 -13.26 -15.59
N ALA A 566 19.67 -13.06 -14.39
CA ALA A 566 20.12 -11.77 -13.92
C ALA A 566 21.09 -11.10 -14.89
N ALA A 567 22.07 -11.83 -15.45
CA ALA A 567 23.00 -11.27 -16.43
C ALA A 567 22.31 -10.76 -17.71
N LEU A 568 21.26 -11.44 -18.17
CA LEU A 568 20.49 -11.02 -19.36
C LEU A 568 19.67 -9.76 -19.06
N HIS A 569 18.90 -9.76 -17.98
CA HIS A 569 18.09 -8.62 -17.59
C HIS A 569 18.94 -7.41 -17.18
N MET A 570 20.04 -7.60 -16.46
CA MET A 570 20.97 -6.52 -16.15
C MET A 570 21.52 -5.86 -17.41
N SER A 571 21.91 -6.64 -18.42
CA SER A 571 22.30 -6.09 -19.71
C SER A 571 21.15 -5.33 -20.38
N MET A 572 19.92 -5.84 -20.31
CA MET A 572 18.72 -5.19 -20.86
C MET A 572 18.44 -3.83 -20.20
N TYR A 573 18.59 -3.74 -18.88
CA TYR A 573 18.33 -2.53 -18.08
C TYR A 573 19.51 -1.58 -17.93
N ASN A 574 20.63 -1.87 -18.62
CA ASN A 574 21.88 -1.11 -18.49
C ASN A 574 22.38 -1.08 -17.04
N ILE A 575 22.39 -2.22 -16.35
CA ILE A 575 22.90 -2.39 -14.98
C ILE A 575 24.30 -2.99 -15.06
N SER A 576 25.31 -2.29 -14.53
CA SER A 576 26.71 -2.76 -14.60
C SER A 576 27.20 -3.46 -13.34
N GLN A 577 26.63 -3.12 -12.18
CA GLN A 577 27.12 -3.54 -10.86
C GLN A 577 25.98 -4.02 -9.97
N LEU A 578 26.27 -4.96 -9.08
CA LEU A 578 25.40 -5.42 -8.00
C LEU A 578 26.08 -5.23 -6.65
N ILE A 579 25.37 -4.66 -5.68
CA ILE A 579 25.76 -4.61 -4.27
C ILE A 579 25.14 -5.83 -3.56
N ILE A 580 25.97 -6.69 -2.98
CA ILE A 580 25.54 -7.93 -2.33
C ILE A 580 26.04 -7.98 -0.88
N LEU A 581 25.17 -8.42 0.03
CA LEU A 581 25.45 -8.48 1.47
C LEU A 581 25.38 -9.91 2.03
N SER A 582 24.48 -10.76 1.53
CA SER A 582 24.28 -12.11 2.08
C SER A 582 25.31 -13.12 1.55
N PRO A 583 25.91 -13.97 2.41
CA PRO A 583 26.87 -14.99 2.01
C PRO A 583 26.38 -15.90 0.88
N ALA A 584 25.14 -16.40 0.98
CA ALA A 584 24.57 -17.28 -0.04
C ALA A 584 24.51 -16.65 -1.45
N ILE A 585 24.29 -15.33 -1.52
CA ILE A 585 24.27 -14.60 -2.80
C ILE A 585 25.71 -14.27 -3.24
N LYS A 586 26.64 -13.99 -2.31
CA LYS A 586 28.07 -13.87 -2.63
C LYS A 586 28.60 -15.14 -3.28
N ASP A 587 28.30 -16.31 -2.71
CA ASP A 587 28.71 -17.60 -3.27
C ASP A 587 28.09 -17.83 -4.66
N ALA A 588 26.82 -17.50 -4.84
CA ALA A 588 26.10 -17.63 -6.11
C ALA A 588 26.73 -16.81 -7.25
N PHE A 589 27.00 -15.53 -6.98
CA PHE A 589 27.54 -14.60 -7.97
C PHE A 589 29.06 -14.75 -8.13
N GLY A 590 29.77 -15.18 -7.09
CA GLY A 590 31.19 -15.55 -7.15
C GLY A 590 31.46 -16.78 -8.00
N ALA A 591 30.59 -17.79 -7.96
CA ALA A 591 30.69 -19.00 -8.79
C ALA A 591 30.19 -18.79 -10.24
N SER A 592 29.49 -17.69 -10.52
CA SER A 592 28.86 -17.45 -11.81
C SER A 592 29.88 -17.04 -12.89
N PRO A 593 29.84 -17.63 -14.10
CA PRO A 593 30.74 -17.23 -15.18
C PRO A 593 30.43 -15.81 -15.70
N PHE A 594 29.24 -15.26 -15.43
CA PHE A 594 28.78 -13.97 -15.97
C PHE A 594 29.25 -12.75 -15.18
N PHE A 595 29.67 -12.94 -13.92
CA PHE A 595 30.04 -11.85 -13.02
C PHE A 595 31.51 -11.94 -12.61
N LYS A 596 32.10 -10.77 -12.38
CA LYS A 596 33.43 -10.60 -11.83
C LYS A 596 33.28 -9.93 -10.47
N HIS A 597 33.86 -10.52 -9.42
CA HIS A 597 34.03 -9.83 -8.14
C HIS A 597 34.93 -8.61 -8.34
N GLU A 598 34.42 -7.44 -7.94
CA GLU A 598 35.08 -6.16 -8.18
C GLU A 598 35.82 -5.66 -6.95
N ILE A 599 35.15 -5.63 -5.80
CA ILE A 599 35.71 -5.16 -4.52
C ILE A 599 34.83 -5.62 -3.35
N ASP A 600 35.46 -5.81 -2.18
CA ASP A 600 34.77 -5.90 -0.89
C ASP A 600 34.96 -4.59 -0.12
N ILE A 601 33.85 -4.04 0.40
CA ILE A 601 33.82 -2.85 1.24
C ILE A 601 33.11 -3.25 2.53
N ASN A 602 33.90 -3.56 3.55
CA ASN A 602 33.43 -4.10 4.83
C ASN A 602 32.52 -5.32 4.60
N ASN A 603 31.23 -5.21 4.91
CA ASN A 603 30.29 -6.30 4.71
C ASN A 603 29.74 -6.41 3.27
N PHE A 604 29.85 -5.35 2.47
CA PHE A 604 29.36 -5.33 1.10
C PHE A 604 30.37 -5.94 0.12
N SER A 605 29.87 -6.70 -0.85
CA SER A 605 30.63 -7.17 -2.01
C SER A 605 30.01 -6.61 -3.28
N VAL A 606 30.83 -5.99 -4.13
CA VAL A 606 30.40 -5.45 -5.42
C VAL A 606 30.77 -6.43 -6.52
N TYR A 607 29.78 -6.83 -7.31
CA TYR A 607 29.97 -7.68 -8.49
C TYR A 607 29.69 -6.90 -9.75
N ARG A 608 30.55 -7.05 -10.76
CA ARG A 608 30.41 -6.43 -12.08
C ARG A 608 29.98 -7.45 -13.11
N LEU A 609 29.06 -7.06 -13.99
CA LEU A 609 28.74 -7.84 -15.18
C LEU A 609 29.97 -7.88 -16.10
N LYS A 610 30.45 -9.08 -16.47
CA LYS A 610 31.63 -9.21 -17.35
C LYS A 610 31.36 -8.70 -18.76
N LYS A 611 30.14 -8.92 -19.26
CA LYS A 611 29.72 -8.42 -20.56
C LYS A 611 29.49 -6.92 -20.49
N SER A 612 29.97 -6.18 -21.48
CA SER A 612 29.69 -4.75 -21.60
C SER A 612 28.19 -4.49 -21.72
N VAL A 613 27.70 -3.53 -20.96
CA VAL A 613 26.32 -3.07 -21.07
C VAL A 613 26.18 -2.15 -22.30
N PRO A 614 25.01 -2.15 -22.96
CA PRO A 614 24.77 -1.41 -24.20
C PRO A 614 24.60 0.12 -24.03
N GLY A 615 24.64 0.65 -22.82
CA GLY A 615 24.32 2.05 -22.53
C GLY A 615 22.81 2.31 -22.49
N TYR A 616 22.41 3.56 -22.22
CA TYR A 616 20.98 3.91 -22.15
C TYR A 616 20.30 3.92 -23.52
N ILE A 617 21.04 4.18 -24.59
CA ILE A 617 20.52 4.31 -25.96
C ILE A 617 21.31 3.40 -26.87
N SER A 618 20.63 2.54 -27.62
CA SER A 618 21.27 1.64 -28.58
C SER A 618 20.33 1.29 -29.74
N PRO A 619 20.82 1.19 -30.99
CA PRO A 619 20.02 0.67 -32.10
C PRO A 619 19.60 -0.79 -31.86
N LEU A 620 18.44 -1.18 -32.38
CA LEU A 620 17.97 -2.56 -32.34
C LEU A 620 18.75 -3.43 -33.33
N LYS A 621 19.04 -4.67 -32.92
CA LYS A 621 19.68 -5.67 -33.78
C LYS A 621 18.72 -6.30 -34.80
N TYR A 622 17.45 -6.45 -34.43
CA TYR A 622 16.39 -7.00 -35.27
C TYR A 622 15.25 -5.99 -35.37
N LEU A 623 14.50 -6.05 -36.46
CA LEU A 623 13.34 -5.18 -36.65
C LEU A 623 12.27 -5.45 -35.57
N PRO A 624 11.62 -4.41 -35.03
CA PRO A 624 10.57 -4.57 -34.05
C PRO A 624 9.27 -5.08 -34.67
N ILE A 625 8.39 -5.61 -33.82
CA ILE A 625 7.08 -6.15 -34.21
C ILE A 625 5.97 -5.28 -33.61
N LEU A 626 4.92 -5.04 -34.40
CA LEU A 626 3.72 -4.36 -33.93
C LEU A 626 2.82 -5.35 -33.18
N TYR A 627 2.51 -5.04 -31.92
CA TYR A 627 1.61 -5.81 -31.07
C TYR A 627 0.18 -5.29 -31.20
N THR A 628 -0.73 -6.11 -31.73
CA THR A 628 -2.14 -5.75 -31.98
C THR A 628 -3.09 -6.17 -30.85
N GLY A 629 -2.58 -6.86 -29.83
CA GLY A 629 -3.39 -7.30 -28.69
C GLY A 629 -3.74 -6.18 -27.70
N LYS A 630 -4.72 -6.43 -26.84
CA LYS A 630 -5.13 -5.52 -25.75
C LYS A 630 -4.27 -5.72 -24.51
N ASN A 631 -4.29 -4.75 -23.59
CA ASN A 631 -3.58 -4.81 -22.29
C ASN A 631 -2.07 -5.07 -22.44
N TRP A 632 -1.43 -4.38 -23.39
CA TRP A 632 -0.04 -4.57 -23.78
C TRP A 632 0.94 -4.64 -22.58
N LEU A 633 0.79 -3.79 -21.56
CA LEU A 633 1.72 -3.73 -20.43
C LEU A 633 1.72 -5.02 -19.59
N GLU A 634 0.53 -5.55 -19.29
CA GLU A 634 0.40 -6.81 -18.54
C GLU A 634 0.92 -7.99 -19.38
N LYS A 635 0.67 -7.95 -20.70
CA LYS A 635 1.13 -8.99 -21.63
C LYS A 635 2.64 -8.98 -21.85
N PHE A 636 3.25 -7.81 -21.94
CA PHE A 636 4.71 -7.64 -22.00
C PHE A 636 5.38 -8.21 -20.75
N TYR A 637 4.75 -8.07 -19.58
CA TYR A 637 5.25 -8.69 -18.36
C TYR A 637 5.07 -10.22 -18.37
N GLN A 638 3.84 -10.70 -18.54
CA GLN A 638 3.48 -12.11 -18.37
C GLN A 638 4.12 -13.01 -19.41
N ASP A 639 4.06 -12.62 -20.69
CA ASP A 639 4.33 -13.53 -21.80
C ASP A 639 5.73 -13.31 -22.40
N TRP A 640 6.34 -12.12 -22.22
CA TRP A 640 7.66 -11.77 -22.80
C TRP A 640 8.76 -11.62 -21.72
N PHE A 641 8.54 -10.78 -20.70
CA PHE A 641 9.61 -10.43 -19.75
C PHE A 641 10.02 -11.57 -18.82
N LYS A 642 9.06 -12.38 -18.36
CA LYS A 642 9.34 -13.52 -17.48
C LYS A 642 10.18 -14.62 -18.14
N TYR A 643 10.37 -14.55 -19.46
CA TYR A 643 11.01 -15.57 -20.29
C TYR A 643 12.22 -14.94 -21.00
N PRO A 644 13.41 -14.87 -20.38
CA PRO A 644 14.58 -14.15 -20.90
C PRO A 644 15.00 -14.56 -22.32
N GLU A 645 14.73 -15.79 -22.74
CA GLU A 645 14.93 -16.29 -24.09
C GLU A 645 14.12 -15.54 -25.16
N GLN A 646 12.98 -14.96 -24.78
CA GLN A 646 12.13 -14.14 -25.64
C GLN A 646 12.64 -12.71 -25.79
N SER A 647 13.71 -12.31 -25.10
CA SER A 647 14.18 -10.90 -25.07
C SER A 647 14.93 -10.41 -26.32
N LYS A 648 15.00 -11.21 -27.40
CA LYS A 648 15.79 -10.87 -28.60
C LYS A 648 15.07 -9.91 -29.55
N VAL A 649 13.74 -9.95 -29.59
CA VAL A 649 12.90 -9.14 -30.48
C VAL A 649 11.97 -8.28 -29.63
N TYR A 650 11.83 -7.02 -30.00
CA TYR A 650 11.07 -6.02 -29.28
C TYR A 650 9.68 -5.80 -29.88
N PHE A 651 8.69 -5.57 -29.03
CA PHE A 651 7.30 -5.38 -29.44
C PHE A 651 6.82 -3.98 -29.06
N VAL A 652 6.09 -3.34 -29.98
CA VAL A 652 5.50 -2.00 -29.81
C VAL A 652 3.99 -2.10 -30.02
N PRO A 653 3.14 -1.59 -29.12
CA PRO A 653 1.68 -1.64 -29.34
C PRO A 653 1.28 -0.79 -30.57
N ASP A 654 0.52 -1.41 -31.47
CA ASP A 654 0.26 -0.90 -32.81
C ASP A 654 -0.44 0.47 -32.88
N HIS A 655 -1.30 0.74 -31.90
CA HIS A 655 -2.08 1.97 -31.76
C HIS A 655 -1.26 3.19 -31.33
N TYR A 656 0.03 3.05 -31.00
CA TYR A 656 0.92 4.20 -30.79
C TYR A 656 1.64 4.63 -32.07
N VAL A 657 1.69 3.79 -33.11
CA VAL A 657 2.46 4.04 -34.33
C VAL A 657 1.53 4.46 -35.47
N HIS A 658 1.31 5.77 -35.58
CA HIS A 658 0.40 6.36 -36.58
C HIS A 658 1.10 6.81 -37.87
N HIS A 659 2.37 7.22 -37.80
CA HIS A 659 3.07 7.77 -38.96
C HIS A 659 3.40 6.65 -39.97
N PRO A 660 3.03 6.78 -41.26
CA PRO A 660 3.25 5.74 -42.27
C PRO A 660 4.72 5.31 -42.38
N ASP A 661 5.64 6.27 -42.39
CA ASP A 661 7.09 6.00 -42.53
C ASP A 661 7.68 5.23 -41.35
N ASP A 662 7.15 5.43 -40.13
CA ASP A 662 7.58 4.70 -38.94
C ASP A 662 6.96 3.30 -38.95
N ARG A 663 5.69 3.19 -39.35
CA ARG A 663 4.98 1.91 -39.46
C ARG A 663 5.64 0.96 -40.47
N ALA A 664 6.20 1.49 -41.56
CA ALA A 664 6.92 0.72 -42.58
C ALA A 664 8.23 0.08 -42.10
N VAL A 665 8.79 0.55 -40.97
CA VAL A 665 10.02 -0.03 -40.39
C VAL A 665 9.76 -1.33 -39.64
N PHE A 666 8.52 -1.59 -39.22
CA PHE A 666 8.18 -2.80 -38.46
C PHE A 666 8.08 -4.01 -39.37
N GLN A 667 8.64 -5.15 -38.93
CA GLN A 667 8.71 -6.35 -39.75
C GLN A 667 7.33 -7.00 -39.94
N ALA A 668 6.50 -7.03 -38.89
CA ALA A 668 5.20 -7.69 -38.92
C ALA A 668 4.26 -7.17 -37.81
N GLN A 669 3.01 -7.64 -37.84
CA GLN A 669 2.02 -7.50 -36.78
C GLN A 669 1.77 -8.86 -36.11
N SER A 670 1.58 -8.88 -34.80
CA SER A 670 1.32 -10.12 -34.04
C SER A 670 0.49 -9.84 -32.78
N GLU A 671 -0.47 -10.73 -32.50
CA GLU A 671 -1.19 -10.76 -31.22
C GLU A 671 -0.47 -11.56 -30.13
N ASN A 672 0.50 -12.41 -30.52
CA ASN A 672 1.29 -13.24 -29.60
C ASN A 672 2.74 -12.70 -29.50
N LEU A 673 3.30 -12.75 -28.30
CA LEU A 673 4.64 -12.25 -27.97
C LEU A 673 5.75 -13.31 -28.12
N THR A 674 5.38 -14.55 -28.45
CA THR A 674 6.33 -15.64 -28.71
C THR A 674 7.18 -15.32 -29.94
N ILE A 675 8.52 -15.42 -29.80
CA ILE A 675 9.45 -15.23 -30.92
C ILE A 675 9.28 -16.36 -31.94
N LYS A 676 9.03 -15.98 -33.20
CA LYS A 676 9.09 -16.89 -34.35
C LYS A 676 10.48 -16.88 -34.98
N PRO A 677 10.98 -18.02 -35.54
CA PRO A 677 12.25 -18.06 -36.24
C PRO A 677 12.40 -17.00 -37.35
N ASP A 678 11.31 -16.67 -38.04
CA ASP A 678 11.30 -15.66 -39.10
C ASP A 678 11.64 -14.25 -38.61
N TYR A 679 11.36 -13.92 -37.34
CA TYR A 679 11.70 -12.62 -36.75
C TYR A 679 13.21 -12.44 -36.56
N LEU A 680 13.98 -13.53 -36.60
CA LEU A 680 15.44 -13.51 -36.39
C LEU A 680 16.23 -13.56 -37.71
N LYS A 681 15.55 -13.74 -38.85
CA LYS A 681 16.21 -13.86 -40.16
C LYS A 681 16.76 -12.52 -40.68
N GLN A 682 16.14 -11.41 -40.29
CA GLN A 682 16.45 -10.08 -40.80
C GLN A 682 17.17 -9.24 -39.73
N ALA A 683 18.47 -9.47 -39.56
CA ALA A 683 19.31 -8.61 -38.73
C ALA A 683 19.55 -7.26 -39.44
N ILE A 684 19.46 -6.16 -38.69
CA ILE A 684 19.72 -4.82 -39.20
C ILE A 684 21.22 -4.60 -39.28
N THR A 685 21.70 -4.04 -40.38
CA THR A 685 23.08 -3.58 -40.52
C THR A 685 23.27 -2.31 -39.69
N ILE A 686 24.05 -2.40 -38.61
CA ILE A 686 24.30 -1.28 -37.69
C ILE A 686 25.69 -0.69 -37.98
N PRO A 687 25.83 0.64 -38.12
CA PRO A 687 27.13 1.31 -38.23
C PRO A 687 28.06 0.98 -37.05
N ALA A 688 29.38 1.00 -37.24
CA ALA A 688 30.34 0.64 -36.20
C ALA A 688 30.30 1.56 -34.95
N SER A 689 29.87 2.81 -35.10
CA SER A 689 29.66 3.77 -34.00
C SER A 689 28.30 4.45 -34.18
N PRO A 690 27.20 3.74 -33.86
CA PRO A 690 25.86 4.18 -34.23
C PRO A 690 25.39 5.34 -33.34
N VAL A 691 25.79 5.37 -32.06
CA VAL A 691 25.47 6.43 -31.11
C VAL A 691 26.77 7.04 -30.63
N VAL A 692 26.95 8.33 -30.89
CA VAL A 692 28.23 9.04 -30.70
C VAL A 692 28.24 9.79 -29.37
N LYS A 693 27.11 10.38 -29.00
CA LYS A 693 26.97 11.19 -27.78
C LYS A 693 25.60 10.95 -27.16
N THR A 694 25.55 10.82 -25.84
CA THR A 694 24.30 10.69 -25.07
C THR A 694 24.36 11.60 -23.85
N SER A 695 23.26 12.27 -23.53
CA SER A 695 23.08 13.04 -22.31
C SER A 695 21.67 12.81 -21.78
N LEU A 696 21.60 12.21 -20.59
CA LEU A 696 20.41 12.00 -19.80
C LEU A 696 20.36 13.07 -18.72
N GLN A 697 19.25 13.78 -18.69
CA GLN A 697 18.85 14.70 -17.62
C GLN A 697 17.47 14.28 -17.13
N GLN A 698 17.00 14.92 -16.05
CA GLN A 698 15.70 14.56 -15.46
C GLN A 698 14.54 14.79 -16.44
N LEU A 699 14.49 15.94 -17.11
CA LEU A 699 13.39 16.33 -18.01
C LEU A 699 13.76 16.27 -19.51
N GLU A 700 14.96 15.80 -19.84
CA GLU A 700 15.50 15.85 -21.20
C GLU A 700 16.44 14.66 -21.48
N ILE A 701 16.36 14.10 -22.69
CA ILE A 701 17.30 13.08 -23.19
C ILE A 701 17.80 13.53 -24.56
N LYS A 702 19.11 13.68 -24.73
CA LYS A 702 19.76 14.08 -25.98
C LYS A 702 20.70 12.99 -26.47
N PHE A 703 20.68 12.72 -27.76
CA PHE A 703 21.70 11.87 -28.38
C PHE A 703 22.01 12.22 -29.84
N GLU A 704 23.21 11.86 -30.25
CA GLU A 704 23.68 11.97 -31.63
C GLU A 704 23.90 10.58 -32.21
N THR A 705 23.37 10.34 -33.41
CA THR A 705 23.37 9.03 -34.08
C THR A 705 23.75 9.12 -35.55
N SER A 706 24.50 8.13 -36.04
CA SER A 706 24.76 7.91 -37.47
C SER A 706 23.79 6.91 -38.09
N ALA A 707 22.99 6.22 -37.27
CA ALA A 707 22.06 5.16 -37.67
C ALA A 707 20.65 5.71 -37.94
N ILE A 708 20.53 6.66 -38.88
CA ILE A 708 19.23 7.29 -39.24
C ILE A 708 18.29 6.23 -39.86
N GLY A 709 17.01 6.27 -39.49
CA GLY A 709 15.98 5.31 -39.92
C GLY A 709 16.01 3.97 -39.18
N ILE A 710 17.04 3.69 -38.39
CA ILE A 710 17.14 2.46 -37.59
C ILE A 710 16.48 2.68 -36.23
N PRO A 711 15.58 1.79 -35.76
CA PRO A 711 14.95 1.92 -34.45
C PRO A 711 15.96 1.93 -33.30
N HIS A 712 15.91 2.94 -32.44
CA HIS A 712 16.73 3.09 -31.24
C HIS A 712 15.92 2.81 -29.99
N LEU A 713 16.43 1.88 -29.17
CA LEU A 713 15.91 1.59 -27.84
C LEU A 713 16.48 2.59 -26.84
N ILE A 714 15.60 3.25 -26.09
CA ILE A 714 15.94 4.12 -24.97
C ILE A 714 15.50 3.41 -23.69
N ARG A 715 16.45 3.01 -22.84
CA ARG A 715 16.25 2.25 -21.59
C ARG A 715 15.76 3.15 -20.44
N VAL A 716 14.75 3.94 -20.74
CA VAL A 716 13.99 4.80 -19.83
C VAL A 716 12.52 4.45 -20.04
N SER A 717 11.76 4.38 -18.95
CA SER A 717 10.35 3.98 -18.97
C SER A 717 9.52 4.93 -19.83
N TYR A 718 8.57 4.40 -20.60
CA TYR A 718 7.68 5.20 -21.41
C TYR A 718 6.63 5.94 -20.57
N PHE A 719 6.38 7.20 -20.93
CA PHE A 719 5.24 7.98 -20.46
C PHE A 719 4.77 8.93 -21.58
N PRO A 720 3.47 9.22 -21.71
CA PRO A 720 2.93 10.00 -22.83
C PRO A 720 3.45 11.43 -22.97
N ASN A 721 4.07 12.00 -21.94
CA ASN A 721 4.57 13.38 -21.97
C ASN A 721 5.94 13.50 -22.66
N TRP A 722 6.56 12.41 -23.11
CA TRP A 722 7.81 12.51 -23.85
C TRP A 722 7.55 12.94 -25.30
N ASP A 723 7.89 14.19 -25.60
CA ASP A 723 7.94 14.71 -26.97
C ASP A 723 9.34 14.51 -27.55
N VAL A 724 9.45 14.47 -28.88
CA VAL A 724 10.73 14.27 -29.58
C VAL A 724 10.92 15.23 -30.74
N LEU A 725 12.14 15.75 -30.87
CA LEU A 725 12.67 16.44 -32.05
C LEU A 725 13.71 15.54 -32.72
N GLY A 726 13.64 15.43 -34.05
CA GLY A 726 14.51 14.55 -34.84
C GLY A 726 13.98 13.12 -35.06
N ALA A 727 12.73 12.85 -34.67
CA ALA A 727 11.95 11.63 -34.97
C ALA A 727 10.46 11.99 -35.07
N HIS A 728 9.60 11.09 -35.57
CA HIS A 728 8.15 11.36 -35.66
C HIS A 728 7.38 11.09 -34.37
N GLY A 729 7.92 10.27 -33.47
CA GLY A 729 7.26 9.95 -32.20
C GLY A 729 8.15 9.14 -31.25
N VAL A 730 7.65 9.02 -30.02
CA VAL A 730 8.20 8.17 -28.96
C VAL A 730 7.19 7.06 -28.70
N TYR A 731 7.63 5.80 -28.81
CA TYR A 731 6.73 4.65 -28.72
C TYR A 731 7.03 3.78 -27.50
N PRO A 732 6.01 3.27 -26.77
CA PRO A 732 6.25 2.25 -25.76
C PRO A 732 6.75 0.96 -26.40
N VAL A 733 7.74 0.32 -25.79
CA VAL A 733 8.32 -0.93 -26.28
C VAL A 733 8.61 -1.89 -25.13
N THR A 734 8.59 -3.20 -25.37
CA THR A 734 8.96 -4.20 -24.36
C THR A 734 10.33 -3.88 -23.70
N PRO A 735 10.49 -4.11 -22.38
CA PRO A 735 9.46 -4.46 -21.41
C PRO A 735 8.50 -3.31 -21.07
N HIS A 736 9.00 -2.07 -21.02
CA HIS A 736 8.23 -0.84 -20.74
C HIS A 736 8.99 0.44 -21.17
N PHE A 737 10.00 0.26 -22.01
CA PHE A 737 10.94 1.30 -22.44
C PHE A 737 10.36 2.19 -23.53
N MET A 738 11.17 3.12 -24.03
CA MET A 738 10.86 3.95 -25.19
C MET A 738 11.62 3.46 -26.43
N LEU A 739 10.97 3.56 -27.58
CA LEU A 739 11.55 3.38 -28.91
C LEU A 739 11.38 4.67 -29.71
N VAL A 740 12.43 5.09 -30.40
CA VAL A 740 12.39 6.19 -31.37
C VAL A 740 13.02 5.75 -32.69
N ILE A 741 12.53 6.27 -33.80
CA ILE A 741 13.09 6.04 -35.14
C ILE A 741 13.67 7.37 -35.64
N PRO A 742 15.00 7.57 -35.55
CA PRO A 742 15.62 8.86 -35.90
C PRO A 742 15.43 9.21 -37.37
N ARG A 743 15.07 10.47 -37.62
CA ARG A 743 15.00 11.11 -38.94
C ARG A 743 16.08 12.20 -39.12
N SER A 744 16.79 12.51 -38.05
CA SER A 744 17.94 13.42 -38.01
C SER A 744 19.09 12.79 -37.22
N SER A 745 20.31 13.27 -37.42
CA SER A 745 21.48 12.85 -36.66
C SER A 745 21.47 13.33 -35.21
N LYS A 746 20.69 14.38 -34.89
CA LYS A 746 20.50 14.90 -33.54
C LYS A 746 19.05 14.66 -33.11
N VAL A 747 18.88 13.94 -32.01
CA VAL A 747 17.57 13.62 -31.44
C VAL A 747 17.50 14.15 -30.02
N THR A 748 16.43 14.88 -29.71
CA THR A 748 16.17 15.44 -28.38
C THR A 748 14.77 15.05 -27.94
N LEU A 749 14.66 14.35 -26.81
CA LEU A 749 13.40 14.08 -26.15
C LEU A 749 13.25 15.05 -24.97
N THR A 750 12.08 15.64 -24.84
CA THR A 750 11.75 16.56 -23.73
C THR A 750 10.48 16.10 -23.04
N TYR A 751 10.50 16.05 -21.72
CA TYR A 751 9.31 15.75 -20.94
C TYR A 751 8.42 17.00 -20.91
N SER A 752 7.32 17.02 -21.65
CA SER A 752 6.46 18.18 -21.84
C SER A 752 5.22 18.17 -20.92
N HIS A 753 4.31 19.13 -21.13
CA HIS A 753 3.00 19.18 -20.49
C HIS A 753 1.93 18.64 -21.42
N CYS A 754 1.13 17.69 -20.95
CA CYS A 754 0.02 17.16 -21.72
C CYS A 754 -1.17 18.14 -21.77
N ILE A 755 -2.17 17.82 -22.59
CA ILE A 755 -3.40 18.61 -22.69
C ILE A 755 -4.20 18.68 -21.38
N TRP A 756 -4.26 17.59 -20.60
CA TRP A 756 -4.97 17.55 -19.32
C TRP A 756 -4.29 18.38 -18.23
N GLU A 757 -2.95 18.42 -18.23
CA GLU A 757 -2.17 19.30 -17.35
C GLU A 757 -2.43 20.76 -17.71
N LYS A 758 -2.39 21.11 -18.99
CA LYS A 758 -2.70 22.48 -19.47
C LYS A 758 -4.11 22.92 -19.09
N ILE A 759 -5.12 22.10 -19.37
CA ILE A 759 -6.52 22.38 -19.00
C ILE A 759 -6.65 22.53 -17.48
N GLY A 760 -6.04 21.62 -16.72
CA GLY A 760 -6.08 21.66 -15.27
C GLY A 760 -5.44 22.95 -14.71
N TRP A 761 -4.27 23.35 -15.21
CA TRP A 761 -3.65 24.62 -14.85
C TRP A 761 -4.50 25.82 -15.21
N CYS A 762 -5.13 25.84 -16.40
CA CYS A 762 -6.06 26.90 -16.77
C CYS A 762 -7.22 27.02 -15.77
N ILE A 763 -7.86 25.91 -15.39
CA ILE A 763 -8.96 25.90 -14.42
C ILE A 763 -8.49 26.35 -13.04
N THR A 764 -7.33 25.86 -12.58
CA THR A 764 -6.77 26.23 -11.28
C THR A 764 -6.41 27.70 -11.22
N SER A 765 -5.70 28.23 -12.22
CA SER A 765 -5.35 29.65 -12.29
C SER A 765 -6.59 30.54 -12.36
N PHE A 766 -7.59 30.17 -13.17
CA PHE A 766 -8.86 30.89 -13.24
C PHE A 766 -9.60 30.90 -11.89
N THR A 767 -9.59 29.76 -11.18
CA THR A 767 -10.18 29.65 -9.84
C THR A 767 -9.50 30.60 -8.86
N PHE A 768 -8.17 30.60 -8.80
CA PHE A 768 -7.44 31.52 -7.92
C PHE A 768 -7.62 32.99 -8.31
N LEU A 769 -7.70 33.31 -9.61
CA LEU A 769 -7.98 34.66 -10.08
C LEU A 769 -9.36 35.14 -9.61
N ILE A 770 -10.40 34.31 -9.71
CA ILE A 770 -11.73 34.62 -9.19
C ILE A 770 -11.70 34.83 -7.68
N LEU A 771 -11.04 33.93 -6.93
CA LEU A 771 -10.96 34.04 -5.47
C LEU A 771 -10.24 35.32 -5.03
N SER A 772 -9.15 35.68 -5.70
CA SER A 772 -8.42 36.93 -5.48
C SER A 772 -9.27 38.15 -5.81
N PHE A 773 -9.98 38.14 -6.95
CA PHE A 773 -10.89 39.22 -7.33
C PHE A 773 -12.02 39.41 -6.31
N ILE A 774 -12.63 38.33 -5.82
CA ILE A 774 -13.64 38.38 -4.76
C ILE A 774 -13.05 38.98 -3.47
N SER A 775 -11.84 38.59 -3.11
CA SER A 775 -11.16 39.09 -1.91
C SER A 775 -10.86 40.59 -2.01
N VAL A 776 -10.39 41.05 -3.18
CA VAL A 776 -10.14 42.47 -3.47
C VAL A 776 -11.44 43.27 -3.48
N ILE A 777 -12.52 42.77 -4.10
CA ILE A 777 -13.84 43.43 -4.05
C ILE A 777 -14.34 43.59 -2.61
N GLN A 778 -14.11 42.59 -1.76
CA GLN A 778 -14.50 42.67 -0.35
C GLN A 778 -13.67 43.72 0.43
N MET A 779 -12.45 44.01 -0.01
CA MET A 779 -11.58 45.04 0.58
C MET A 779 -11.86 46.45 0.05
N ILE A 780 -12.26 46.60 -1.21
CA ILE A 780 -12.53 47.90 -1.84
C ILE A 780 -14.00 48.30 -1.62
N ASN A 781 -14.23 49.40 -0.93
CA ASN A 781 -15.55 50.03 -0.83
C ASN A 781 -15.95 50.66 -2.19
N PHE A 782 -16.55 49.86 -3.08
CA PHE A 782 -17.11 50.37 -4.33
C PHE A 782 -18.21 51.40 -4.10
N SER A 783 -18.31 52.38 -4.99
CA SER A 783 -19.45 53.28 -5.12
C SER A 783 -20.77 52.50 -5.26
N ILE A 784 -21.83 52.98 -4.59
CA ILE A 784 -23.18 52.39 -4.47
C ILE A 784 -23.75 51.78 -5.78
N PRO A 785 -23.58 52.38 -6.99
CA PRO A 785 -24.20 51.87 -8.22
C PRO A 785 -23.65 50.50 -8.68
N VAL A 786 -22.34 50.28 -8.56
CA VAL A 786 -21.68 49.03 -8.99
C VAL A 786 -22.05 47.89 -8.03
N ARG A 787 -22.07 48.18 -6.73
CA ARG A 787 -22.50 47.23 -5.68
C ARG A 787 -23.94 46.76 -5.91
N ASN A 788 -24.84 47.64 -6.34
CA ASN A 788 -26.23 47.29 -6.63
C ASN A 788 -26.39 46.39 -7.86
N LYS A 789 -25.63 46.62 -8.94
CA LYS A 789 -25.64 45.73 -10.13
C LYS A 789 -25.14 44.31 -9.78
N ILE A 790 -24.04 44.21 -9.04
CA ILE A 790 -23.48 42.91 -8.59
C ILE A 790 -24.47 42.19 -7.67
N ASN A 791 -25.05 42.90 -6.69
CA ASN A 791 -26.05 42.31 -5.79
C ASN A 791 -27.31 41.83 -6.54
N LYS A 792 -27.75 42.55 -7.58
CA LYS A 792 -28.89 42.13 -8.42
C LYS A 792 -28.57 40.85 -9.21
N LEU A 793 -27.38 40.73 -9.77
CA LEU A 793 -26.92 39.52 -10.47
C LEU A 793 -26.84 38.33 -9.50
N LEU A 794 -26.22 38.51 -8.33
CA LEU A 794 -26.13 37.48 -7.29
C LEU A 794 -27.51 37.06 -6.77
N TYR A 795 -28.44 38.00 -6.65
CA TYR A 795 -29.82 37.72 -6.27
C TYR A 795 -30.55 36.87 -7.31
N LEU A 796 -30.41 37.19 -8.61
CA LEU A 796 -30.99 36.40 -9.70
C LEU A 796 -30.41 34.98 -9.71
N LEU A 797 -29.09 34.83 -9.63
CA LEU A 797 -28.42 33.52 -9.53
C LEU A 797 -28.91 32.72 -8.32
N LYS A 798 -29.01 33.35 -7.14
CA LYS A 798 -29.57 32.72 -5.93
C LYS A 798 -31.02 32.29 -6.14
N LYS A 799 -31.85 33.09 -6.81
CA LYS A 799 -33.24 32.76 -7.10
C LYS A 799 -33.36 31.52 -8.00
N TYR A 800 -32.57 31.44 -9.07
CA TYR A 800 -32.53 30.25 -9.94
C TYR A 800 -32.03 29.01 -9.19
N LEU A 801 -30.94 29.15 -8.43
CA LEU A 801 -30.38 28.07 -7.61
C LEU A 801 -31.38 27.57 -6.56
N TYR A 802 -32.12 28.48 -5.92
CA TYR A 802 -33.15 28.12 -4.92
C TYR A 802 -34.33 27.39 -5.56
N SER A 803 -34.79 27.84 -6.74
CA SER A 803 -35.84 27.15 -7.49
C SER A 803 -35.41 25.74 -7.90
N PHE A 804 -34.17 25.59 -8.37
CA PHE A 804 -33.58 24.29 -8.70
C PHE A 804 -33.43 23.40 -7.46
N GLU A 805 -32.99 23.97 -6.35
CA GLU A 805 -32.85 23.30 -5.06
C GLU A 805 -34.20 22.78 -4.56
N GLN A 806 -35.27 23.56 -4.69
CA GLN A 806 -36.62 23.14 -4.32
C GLN A 806 -37.09 21.94 -5.17
N SER A 807 -36.81 21.93 -6.47
CA SER A 807 -37.12 20.80 -7.36
C SER A 807 -36.34 19.54 -6.98
N ILE A 808 -35.01 19.64 -6.79
CA ILE A 808 -34.20 18.48 -6.39
C ILE A 808 -34.58 17.98 -4.99
N SER A 809 -34.92 18.88 -4.06
CA SER A 809 -35.25 18.55 -2.67
C SER A 809 -36.37 17.53 -2.50
N LYS A 810 -37.26 17.44 -3.51
CA LYS A 810 -38.36 16.46 -3.60
C LYS A 810 -37.86 15.06 -3.96
N ILE A 811 -36.80 14.96 -4.75
CA ILE A 811 -36.21 13.72 -5.25
C ILE A 811 -35.11 13.18 -4.30
N ILE A 812 -34.52 14.04 -3.45
CA ILE A 812 -33.46 13.67 -2.50
C ILE A 812 -33.76 12.39 -1.69
N PRO A 813 -34.96 12.18 -1.10
CA PRO A 813 -35.23 10.95 -0.34
C PRO A 813 -35.14 9.68 -1.21
N PHE A 814 -35.60 9.75 -2.47
CA PHE A 814 -35.51 8.66 -3.42
C PHE A 814 -34.06 8.38 -3.84
N LEU A 815 -33.30 9.45 -4.15
CA LEU A 815 -31.86 9.34 -4.42
C LEU A 815 -31.09 8.77 -3.24
N PHE A 816 -31.46 9.14 -2.01
CA PHE A 816 -30.85 8.59 -0.80
C PHE A 816 -31.08 7.08 -0.70
N VAL A 817 -32.31 6.61 -0.94
CA VAL A 817 -32.62 5.16 -0.94
C VAL A 817 -31.82 4.43 -2.01
N ILE A 818 -31.74 4.98 -3.24
CA ILE A 818 -30.93 4.39 -4.31
C ILE A 818 -29.46 4.30 -3.89
N VAL A 819 -28.87 5.42 -3.45
CA VAL A 819 -27.46 5.47 -3.04
C VAL A 819 -27.20 4.50 -1.89
N PHE A 820 -28.13 4.38 -0.94
CA PHE A 820 -28.03 3.45 0.18
C PHE A 820 -28.10 1.98 -0.27
N ILE A 821 -29.04 1.62 -1.15
CA ILE A 821 -29.14 0.27 -1.72
C ILE A 821 -27.89 -0.06 -2.54
N CYS A 822 -27.43 0.86 -3.39
CA CYS A 822 -26.20 0.70 -4.15
C CYS A 822 -24.99 0.53 -3.22
N ALA A 823 -24.89 1.30 -2.14
CA ALA A 823 -23.82 1.17 -1.16
C ALA A 823 -23.85 -0.18 -0.43
N ILE A 824 -25.04 -0.69 -0.06
CA ILE A 824 -25.20 -2.02 0.52
C ILE A 824 -24.78 -3.09 -0.48
N PHE A 825 -25.31 -3.05 -1.70
CA PHE A 825 -24.95 -4.00 -2.75
C PHE A 825 -23.44 -3.99 -3.01
N PHE A 826 -22.87 -2.80 -3.18
CA PHE A 826 -21.44 -2.61 -3.38
C PHE A 826 -20.61 -3.18 -2.21
N SER A 827 -21.06 -2.96 -0.97
CA SER A 827 -20.40 -3.51 0.24
C SER A 827 -20.50 -5.02 0.31
N ILE A 828 -21.67 -5.61 0.04
CA ILE A 828 -21.88 -7.06 0.04
C ILE A 828 -21.08 -7.73 -1.07
N SER A 829 -21.14 -7.20 -2.30
CA SER A 829 -20.34 -7.69 -3.42
C SER A 829 -18.85 -7.59 -3.12
N GLY A 830 -18.40 -6.46 -2.54
CA GLY A 830 -17.01 -6.28 -2.11
C GLY A 830 -16.61 -7.29 -1.04
N ALA A 831 -17.45 -7.48 -0.02
CA ALA A 831 -17.24 -8.46 1.04
C ALA A 831 -17.16 -9.90 0.51
N ILE A 832 -17.89 -10.25 -0.56
CA ILE A 832 -17.87 -11.59 -1.19
C ILE A 832 -16.65 -11.77 -2.10
N LEU A 833 -16.36 -10.80 -2.98
CA LEU A 833 -15.36 -10.94 -4.05
C LEU A 833 -13.93 -10.62 -3.59
N ARG A 834 -13.76 -9.82 -2.53
CA ARG A 834 -12.45 -9.46 -1.98
C ARG A 834 -11.64 -10.70 -1.61
N ASN A 835 -10.41 -10.77 -2.11
CA ASN A 835 -9.44 -11.83 -1.83
C ASN A 835 -9.92 -13.24 -2.13
N LYS A 836 -10.73 -13.44 -3.18
CA LYS A 836 -11.24 -14.77 -3.53
C LYS A 836 -10.13 -15.83 -3.63
N SER A 837 -9.00 -15.54 -4.30
CA SER A 837 -7.88 -16.50 -4.38
C SER A 837 -7.29 -16.87 -3.02
N VAL A 838 -7.01 -15.86 -2.19
CA VAL A 838 -6.43 -16.04 -0.86
C VAL A 838 -7.39 -16.80 0.07
N ARG A 839 -8.66 -16.38 0.14
CA ARG A 839 -9.68 -17.02 0.99
C ARG A 839 -9.97 -18.45 0.55
N THR A 840 -9.98 -18.69 -0.76
CA THR A 840 -10.14 -20.06 -1.29
C THR A 840 -8.92 -20.90 -0.93
N TYR A 841 -7.70 -20.35 -0.98
CA TYR A 841 -6.50 -21.05 -0.51
C TYR A 841 -6.55 -21.33 1.00
N GLU A 842 -6.85 -20.34 1.85
CA GLU A 842 -6.94 -20.49 3.31
C GLU A 842 -8.00 -21.51 3.71
N LYS A 843 -9.23 -21.37 3.18
CA LYS A 843 -10.33 -22.33 3.42
C LYS A 843 -9.92 -23.74 3.01
N SER A 844 -9.29 -23.90 1.86
CA SER A 844 -8.81 -25.19 1.38
C SER A 844 -7.65 -25.73 2.21
N SER A 845 -6.78 -24.86 2.75
CA SER A 845 -5.71 -25.24 3.66
C SER A 845 -6.27 -25.79 4.96
N ASP A 846 -7.29 -25.12 5.54
CA ASP A 846 -8.00 -25.60 6.74
C ASP A 846 -8.68 -26.95 6.51
N LEU A 847 -9.32 -27.12 5.34
CA LEU A 847 -9.90 -28.39 4.93
C LEU A 847 -8.82 -29.48 4.81
N TYR A 848 -7.70 -29.18 4.17
CA TYR A 848 -6.58 -30.11 4.02
C TYR A 848 -6.00 -30.54 5.38
N GLU A 849 -5.80 -29.60 6.31
CA GLU A 849 -5.37 -29.90 7.68
C GLU A 849 -6.41 -30.73 8.44
N THR A 850 -7.69 -30.44 8.25
CA THR A 850 -8.79 -31.23 8.83
C THR A 850 -8.77 -32.67 8.32
N GLY A 851 -8.55 -32.85 7.01
CA GLY A 851 -8.36 -34.17 6.39
C GLY A 851 -7.19 -34.95 7.03
N HIS A 852 -6.07 -34.29 7.30
CA HIS A 852 -4.95 -34.89 8.03
C HIS A 852 -5.30 -35.27 9.46
N LYS A 853 -6.02 -34.41 10.20
CA LYS A 853 -6.49 -34.72 11.56
C LYS A 853 -7.43 -35.94 11.57
N LEU A 854 -8.34 -36.04 10.60
CA LEU A 854 -9.25 -37.18 10.45
C LEU A 854 -8.49 -38.48 10.12
N LYS A 855 -7.51 -38.40 9.21
CA LYS A 855 -6.65 -39.54 8.88
C LYS A 855 -5.84 -40.04 10.08
N LYS A 856 -5.30 -39.13 10.91
CA LYS A 856 -4.64 -39.48 12.18
C LYS A 856 -5.59 -40.15 13.18
N LYS A 857 -6.88 -39.78 13.17
CA LYS A 857 -7.94 -40.41 13.96
C LYS A 857 -8.49 -41.71 13.33
N MET A 858 -7.87 -42.21 12.26
CA MET A 858 -8.31 -43.40 11.52
C MET A 858 -9.70 -43.29 10.85
N ASP A 859 -10.28 -42.10 10.75
CA ASP A 859 -11.53 -41.87 10.01
C ASP A 859 -11.22 -41.65 8.52
N LEU A 860 -10.82 -42.73 7.85
CA LEU A 860 -10.28 -42.69 6.47
C LEU A 860 -11.32 -42.20 5.46
N LYS A 861 -12.58 -42.62 5.60
CA LYS A 861 -13.66 -42.24 4.67
C LYS A 861 -13.93 -40.73 4.72
N LYS A 862 -14.03 -40.14 5.91
CA LYS A 862 -14.21 -38.68 6.02
C LYS A 862 -12.95 -37.93 5.60
N ALA A 863 -11.76 -38.47 5.89
CA ALA A 863 -10.51 -37.87 5.43
C ALA A 863 -10.47 -37.80 3.88
N GLU A 864 -10.79 -38.89 3.18
CA GLU A 864 -10.87 -38.93 1.72
C GLU A 864 -11.90 -37.94 1.16
N GLN A 865 -13.10 -37.90 1.73
CA GLN A 865 -14.13 -36.92 1.36
C GLN A 865 -13.63 -35.49 1.55
N THR A 866 -12.90 -35.21 2.63
CA THR A 866 -12.34 -33.89 2.92
C THR A 866 -11.26 -33.49 1.91
N PHE A 867 -10.36 -34.40 1.52
CA PHE A 867 -9.37 -34.13 0.48
C PHE A 867 -10.00 -33.93 -0.90
N GLN A 868 -11.06 -34.68 -1.22
CA GLN A 868 -11.82 -34.50 -2.45
C GLN A 868 -12.54 -33.14 -2.48
N HIS A 869 -13.15 -32.74 -1.35
CA HIS A 869 -13.78 -31.43 -1.19
C HIS A 869 -12.76 -30.27 -1.31
N THR A 870 -11.54 -30.47 -0.82
CA THR A 870 -10.43 -29.53 -0.99
C THR A 870 -10.16 -29.29 -2.48
N ILE A 871 -10.03 -30.35 -3.27
CA ILE A 871 -9.77 -30.27 -4.72
C ILE A 871 -10.92 -29.55 -5.45
N GLU A 872 -12.16 -29.89 -5.14
CA GLU A 872 -13.34 -29.27 -5.74
C GLU A 872 -13.43 -27.77 -5.44
N THR A 873 -13.05 -27.38 -4.22
CA THR A 873 -13.01 -25.97 -3.80
C THR A 873 -11.94 -25.17 -4.56
N LEU A 874 -10.82 -25.81 -4.91
CA LEU A 874 -9.69 -25.18 -5.62
C LEU A 874 -9.88 -25.13 -7.15
N LYS A 875 -10.66 -26.04 -7.73
CA LYS A 875 -10.82 -26.21 -9.18
C LYS A 875 -11.10 -24.91 -9.96
N PRO A 876 -12.02 -24.01 -9.55
CA PRO A 876 -12.31 -22.79 -10.31
C PRO A 876 -11.11 -21.85 -10.47
N ILE A 877 -10.17 -21.83 -9.51
CA ILE A 877 -8.96 -21.02 -9.58
C ILE A 877 -7.96 -21.67 -10.55
N ILE A 878 -7.82 -22.99 -10.51
CA ILE A 878 -6.87 -23.76 -11.32
C ILE A 878 -7.25 -23.69 -12.81
N ASP A 879 -8.55 -23.84 -13.11
CA ASP A 879 -9.06 -23.78 -14.48
C ASP A 879 -8.85 -22.38 -15.11
N ASN A 880 -8.88 -21.34 -14.29
CA ASN A 880 -8.69 -19.94 -14.71
C ASN A 880 -7.31 -19.37 -14.34
N ARG A 881 -6.31 -20.22 -14.06
CA ARG A 881 -5.03 -19.80 -13.44
C ARG A 881 -4.29 -18.70 -14.19
N PHE A 882 -4.35 -18.69 -15.52
CA PHE A 882 -3.67 -17.67 -16.35
C PHE A 882 -4.32 -16.27 -16.27
N GLN A 883 -5.50 -16.14 -15.66
CA GLN A 883 -6.12 -14.84 -15.39
C GLN A 883 -5.52 -14.17 -14.13
N TYR A 884 -4.74 -14.90 -13.33
CA TYR A 884 -4.22 -14.46 -12.05
C TYR A 884 -2.69 -14.49 -12.05
N ASP A 885 -2.07 -13.36 -11.74
CA ASP A 885 -0.63 -13.28 -11.47
C ASP A 885 -0.39 -13.13 -9.96
N HIS A 886 -0.73 -14.18 -9.20
CA HIS A 886 -0.64 -14.21 -7.74
C HIS A 886 -0.04 -15.52 -7.26
N GLN A 887 0.89 -15.49 -6.30
CA GLN A 887 1.59 -16.68 -5.80
C GLN A 887 0.64 -17.79 -5.31
N ASP A 888 -0.52 -17.41 -4.76
CA ASP A 888 -1.50 -18.38 -4.24
C ASP A 888 -2.11 -19.27 -5.32
N VAL A 889 -2.02 -18.89 -6.59
CA VAL A 889 -2.37 -19.77 -7.71
C VAL A 889 -1.47 -21.00 -7.70
N ILE A 890 -0.16 -20.82 -7.53
CA ILE A 890 0.80 -21.91 -7.41
C ILE A 890 0.58 -22.68 -6.10
N ASN A 891 0.28 -21.98 -4.99
CA ASN A 891 -0.06 -22.65 -3.73
C ASN A 891 -1.32 -23.53 -3.86
N CYS A 892 -2.34 -23.09 -4.62
CA CYS A 892 -3.54 -23.87 -4.94
C CYS A 892 -3.21 -25.11 -5.79
N LEU A 893 -2.33 -24.98 -6.79
CA LEU A 893 -1.84 -26.11 -7.59
C LEU A 893 -1.09 -27.12 -6.72
N LEU A 894 -0.18 -26.63 -5.85
CA LEU A 894 0.57 -27.46 -4.90
C LEU A 894 -0.36 -28.17 -3.91
N LEU A 895 -1.37 -27.48 -3.38
CA LEU A 895 -2.32 -28.05 -2.44
C LEU A 895 -3.22 -29.10 -3.09
N THR A 896 -3.59 -28.90 -4.36
CA THR A 896 -4.30 -29.89 -5.18
C THR A 896 -3.45 -31.12 -5.41
N ALA A 897 -2.18 -30.94 -5.79
CA ALA A 897 -1.25 -32.04 -5.95
C ALA A 897 -1.10 -32.84 -4.64
N LYS A 898 -0.87 -32.14 -3.51
CA LYS A 898 -0.79 -32.73 -2.16
C LYS A 898 -2.05 -33.51 -1.78
N SER A 899 -3.23 -33.00 -2.14
CA SER A 899 -4.51 -33.69 -1.91
C SER A 899 -4.63 -34.97 -2.74
N TYR A 900 -4.18 -34.95 -4.01
CA TYR A 900 -4.08 -36.17 -4.81
C TYR A 900 -3.10 -37.19 -4.23
N GLU A 901 -1.98 -36.75 -3.64
CA GLU A 901 -1.05 -37.65 -2.90
C GLU A 901 -1.77 -38.38 -1.78
N GLN A 902 -2.59 -37.65 -1.00
CA GLN A 902 -3.33 -38.22 0.13
C GLN A 902 -4.41 -39.21 -0.29
N LEU A 903 -5.04 -38.98 -1.45
CA LEU A 903 -6.04 -39.87 -2.07
C LEU A 903 -5.41 -41.06 -2.83
N GLY A 904 -4.08 -41.17 -2.87
CA GLY A 904 -3.39 -42.22 -3.63
C GLY A 904 -3.47 -42.05 -5.15
N LYS A 905 -3.98 -40.92 -5.66
CA LYS A 905 -4.07 -40.58 -7.10
C LYS A 905 -2.75 -40.00 -7.61
N THR A 906 -1.69 -40.78 -7.52
CA THR A 906 -0.29 -40.43 -7.85
C THR A 906 -0.08 -39.89 -9.27
N ALA A 907 -0.74 -40.45 -10.28
CA ALA A 907 -0.63 -39.95 -11.66
C ALA A 907 -1.13 -38.50 -11.79
N LYS A 908 -2.27 -38.19 -11.14
CA LYS A 908 -2.81 -36.83 -11.08
C LYS A 908 -1.91 -35.89 -10.28
N ALA A 909 -1.29 -36.37 -9.20
CA ALA A 909 -0.32 -35.57 -8.45
C ALA A 909 0.91 -35.23 -9.31
N HIS A 910 1.46 -36.18 -10.07
CA HIS A 910 2.55 -35.94 -11.01
C HIS A 910 2.19 -34.90 -12.07
N GLU A 911 1.02 -35.05 -12.70
CA GLU A 911 0.51 -34.11 -13.71
C GLU A 911 0.44 -32.68 -13.15
N GLN A 912 -0.07 -32.50 -11.92
CA GLN A 912 -0.14 -31.17 -11.31
C GLN A 912 1.24 -30.58 -11.00
N TYR A 913 2.21 -31.40 -10.58
CA TYR A 913 3.60 -30.92 -10.43
C TYR A 913 4.23 -30.56 -11.78
N ASP A 914 3.95 -31.33 -12.83
CA ASP A 914 4.43 -31.03 -14.19
C ASP A 914 3.83 -29.74 -14.74
N ASN A 915 2.54 -29.48 -14.49
CA ASN A 915 1.91 -28.21 -14.84
C ASN A 915 2.62 -27.01 -14.19
N ILE A 916 3.04 -27.11 -12.93
CA ILE A 916 3.81 -26.03 -12.27
C ILE A 916 5.19 -25.85 -12.94
N LEU A 917 5.89 -26.95 -13.22
CA LEU A 917 7.22 -26.92 -13.83
C LEU A 917 7.19 -26.35 -15.26
N LEU A 918 6.13 -26.61 -16.02
CA LEU A 918 5.96 -26.15 -17.39
C LEU A 918 5.42 -24.72 -17.47
N ASP A 919 4.36 -24.41 -16.72
CA ASP A 919 3.68 -23.11 -16.79
C ASP A 919 4.48 -22.02 -16.06
N TYR A 920 5.26 -22.37 -15.02
CA TYR A 920 5.96 -21.42 -14.14
C TYR A 920 7.44 -21.77 -13.87
N PRO A 921 8.28 -21.96 -14.91
CA PRO A 921 9.65 -22.50 -14.79
C PRO A 921 10.64 -21.64 -13.99
N TYR A 922 10.38 -20.33 -13.90
CA TYR A 922 11.18 -19.38 -13.12
C TYR A 922 10.67 -19.16 -11.70
N SER A 923 9.56 -19.80 -11.32
CA SER A 923 9.02 -19.67 -9.97
C SER A 923 9.91 -20.31 -8.92
N ARG A 924 9.73 -19.92 -7.66
CA ARG A 924 10.48 -20.45 -6.50
C ARG A 924 9.96 -21.78 -5.97
N TYR A 925 9.00 -22.40 -6.66
CA TYR A 925 8.34 -23.63 -6.24
C TYR A 925 8.88 -24.86 -6.98
N ILE A 926 9.85 -24.67 -7.88
CA ILE A 926 10.40 -25.70 -8.75
C ILE A 926 11.12 -26.80 -7.94
N ALA A 927 11.97 -26.42 -6.97
CA ALA A 927 12.63 -27.42 -6.12
C ALA A 927 11.61 -28.22 -5.29
N GLU A 928 10.54 -27.60 -4.78
CA GLU A 928 9.47 -28.32 -4.07
C GLU A 928 8.82 -29.37 -4.97
N CYS A 929 8.47 -29.01 -6.20
CA CYS A 929 7.84 -29.90 -7.16
C CYS A 929 8.74 -31.11 -7.45
N HIS A 930 10.03 -30.90 -7.69
CA HIS A 930 10.97 -32.00 -7.93
C HIS A 930 11.15 -32.92 -6.71
N VAL A 931 11.28 -32.37 -5.50
CA VAL A 931 11.38 -33.19 -4.28
C VAL A 931 10.09 -34.00 -4.06
N ARG A 932 8.92 -33.41 -4.29
CA ARG A 932 7.64 -34.12 -4.20
C ARG A 932 7.51 -35.23 -5.22
N LYS A 933 7.86 -34.98 -6.48
CA LYS A 933 7.92 -36.02 -7.53
C LYS A 933 8.88 -37.16 -7.16
N SER A 934 10.05 -36.85 -6.58
CA SER A 934 10.96 -37.89 -6.05
C SER A 934 10.26 -38.77 -5.02
N ARG A 935 9.57 -38.18 -4.04
CA ARG A 935 8.84 -38.92 -3.00
C ARG A 935 7.73 -39.81 -3.56
N LEU A 936 7.06 -39.41 -4.65
CA LEU A 936 6.09 -40.26 -5.35
C LEU A 936 6.75 -41.51 -5.95
N PHE A 937 7.92 -41.38 -6.59
CA PHE A 937 8.69 -42.52 -7.07
C PHE A 937 9.15 -43.44 -5.93
N LYS A 938 9.54 -42.89 -4.77
CA LYS A 938 9.88 -43.68 -3.57
C LYS A 938 8.72 -44.57 -3.09
N LYS A 939 7.48 -44.07 -3.18
CA LYS A 939 6.29 -44.86 -2.81
C LYS A 939 6.16 -46.09 -3.72
N TYR A 940 6.29 -45.91 -5.03
CA TYR A 940 6.25 -47.01 -5.99
C TYR A 940 7.45 -47.95 -5.86
N ARG A 941 8.65 -47.41 -5.62
CA ARG A 941 9.83 -48.19 -5.30
C ARG A 941 9.54 -49.14 -4.13
N ASN A 942 9.05 -48.63 -3.00
CA ASN A 942 8.77 -49.45 -1.82
C ASN A 942 7.76 -50.56 -2.09
N LEU A 943 6.70 -50.27 -2.85
CA LEU A 943 5.72 -51.29 -3.25
C LEU A 943 6.35 -52.40 -4.09
N ASN A 944 7.13 -52.03 -5.12
CA ASN A 944 7.85 -52.99 -5.96
C ASN A 944 8.91 -53.75 -5.18
N MET A 945 9.65 -53.09 -4.29
CA MET A 945 10.68 -53.72 -3.46
C MET A 945 10.07 -54.76 -2.52
N ASN A 946 8.97 -54.43 -1.84
CA ASN A 946 8.25 -55.36 -0.97
C ASN A 946 7.60 -56.52 -1.75
N ALA A 947 7.15 -56.28 -2.99
CA ALA A 947 6.67 -57.35 -3.86
C ALA A 947 7.81 -58.28 -4.30
N GLY A 948 8.96 -57.72 -4.66
CA GLY A 948 10.15 -58.49 -5.06
C GLY A 948 10.70 -59.35 -3.92
N ILE A 949 10.87 -58.77 -2.72
CA ILE A 949 11.33 -59.50 -1.53
C ILE A 949 10.37 -60.63 -1.16
N ARG A 950 9.05 -60.41 -1.26
CA ARG A 950 8.06 -61.47 -1.00
C ARG A 950 8.11 -62.59 -2.04
N ALA A 951 8.22 -62.26 -3.32
CA ALA A 951 8.35 -63.25 -4.39
C ALA A 951 9.62 -64.09 -4.20
N TYR A 952 10.74 -63.47 -3.79
CA TYR A 952 11.96 -64.19 -3.44
C TYR A 952 11.76 -65.16 -2.26
N GLY A 953 11.12 -64.70 -1.18
CA GLY A 953 10.79 -65.56 -0.04
C GLY A 953 9.85 -66.72 -0.36
N GLN A 954 9.16 -66.67 -1.51
CA GLN A 954 8.29 -67.72 -2.04
C GLN A 954 8.97 -68.61 -3.10
N GLY A 955 10.25 -68.38 -3.41
CA GLY A 955 11.00 -69.12 -4.43
C GLY A 955 10.73 -68.70 -5.87
N ASP A 956 9.98 -67.62 -6.11
CA ASP A 956 9.73 -67.07 -7.46
C ASP A 956 10.77 -66.00 -7.82
N GLU A 957 11.95 -66.46 -8.23
CA GLU A 957 13.09 -65.61 -8.58
C GLU A 957 12.81 -64.72 -9.79
N HIS A 958 12.11 -65.23 -10.80
CA HIS A 958 11.80 -64.47 -12.01
C HIS A 958 10.92 -63.24 -11.68
N THR A 959 9.88 -63.44 -10.87
CA THR A 959 9.01 -62.35 -10.41
C THR A 959 9.74 -61.42 -9.44
N SER A 960 10.59 -61.95 -8.56
CA SER A 960 11.48 -61.17 -7.68
C SER A 960 12.32 -60.18 -8.49
N ILE A 961 13.10 -60.68 -9.46
CA ILE A 961 13.99 -59.88 -10.30
C ILE A 961 13.20 -58.84 -11.09
N LYS A 962 12.03 -59.18 -11.62
CA LYS A 962 11.16 -58.25 -12.35
C LYS A 962 10.73 -57.07 -11.48
N PHE A 963 10.30 -57.32 -10.24
CA PHE A 963 9.89 -56.26 -9.32
C PHE A 963 11.08 -55.45 -8.80
N LEU A 964 12.23 -56.08 -8.54
CA LEU A 964 13.46 -55.40 -8.12
C LEU A 964 14.03 -54.50 -9.23
N LYS A 965 13.99 -54.92 -10.50
CA LYS A 965 14.32 -54.06 -11.65
C LYS A 965 13.42 -52.82 -11.72
N ARG A 966 12.12 -52.97 -11.51
CA ARG A 966 11.19 -51.83 -11.42
C ARG A 966 11.54 -50.92 -10.24
N SER A 967 11.86 -51.48 -9.08
CA SER A 967 12.33 -50.72 -7.91
C SER A 967 13.60 -49.91 -8.21
N LEU A 968 14.55 -50.51 -8.92
CA LEU A 968 15.78 -49.85 -9.37
C LEU A 968 15.50 -48.66 -10.29
N GLU A 969 14.60 -48.84 -11.27
CA GLU A 969 14.18 -47.77 -12.18
C GLU A 969 13.53 -46.60 -11.42
N GLN A 970 12.63 -46.89 -10.48
CA GLN A 970 11.98 -45.87 -9.65
C GLN A 970 12.99 -45.11 -8.77
N THR A 971 13.99 -45.81 -8.22
CA THR A 971 15.07 -45.18 -7.44
C THR A 971 15.91 -44.26 -8.32
N SER A 972 16.20 -44.67 -9.55
CA SER A 972 16.94 -43.84 -10.52
C SER A 972 16.17 -42.57 -10.89
N ARG A 973 14.86 -42.69 -11.17
CA ARG A 973 13.97 -41.54 -11.44
C ARG A 973 13.86 -40.62 -10.22
N SER A 974 13.78 -41.17 -9.01
CA SER A 974 13.80 -40.43 -7.74
C SER A 974 15.06 -39.57 -7.62
N ILE A 975 16.24 -40.16 -7.82
CA ILE A 975 17.53 -39.46 -7.78
C ILE A 975 17.61 -38.37 -8.85
N GLU A 976 17.11 -38.64 -10.06
CA GLU A 976 17.09 -37.66 -11.15
C GLU A 976 16.29 -36.41 -10.75
N GLN A 977 15.12 -36.58 -10.14
CA GLN A 977 14.33 -35.45 -9.66
C GLN A 977 15.06 -34.68 -8.55
N LEU A 978 15.72 -35.35 -7.61
CA LEU A 978 16.50 -34.67 -6.55
C LEU A 978 17.69 -33.90 -7.12
N LYS A 979 18.33 -34.42 -8.16
CA LYS A 979 19.37 -33.69 -8.92
C LYS A 979 18.79 -32.44 -9.59
N LYS A 980 17.62 -32.54 -10.22
CA LYS A 980 16.90 -31.40 -10.81
C LYS A 980 16.54 -30.35 -9.76
N ALA A 981 16.01 -30.75 -8.60
CA ALA A 981 15.71 -29.82 -7.49
C ALA A 981 16.93 -28.97 -7.08
N LYS A 982 18.11 -29.61 -6.98
CA LYS A 982 19.37 -28.91 -6.63
C LYS A 982 19.89 -28.02 -7.76
N LYS A 983 19.71 -28.44 -9.01
CA LYS A 983 20.24 -27.74 -10.18
C LYS A 983 19.36 -26.54 -10.54
N ASP A 984 18.06 -26.75 -10.56
CA ASP A 984 17.11 -25.81 -11.15
C ASP A 984 16.67 -24.75 -10.12
N ASP A 985 16.84 -24.98 -8.82
CA ASP A 985 16.53 -24.00 -7.76
C ASP A 985 17.38 -24.26 -6.50
N SER A 986 18.70 -24.03 -6.62
CA SER A 986 19.70 -24.33 -5.60
C SER A 986 19.57 -23.53 -4.30
N PHE A 987 18.86 -22.40 -4.32
CA PHE A 987 18.75 -21.47 -3.19
C PHE A 987 17.47 -21.66 -2.37
N SER A 988 16.59 -22.55 -2.81
CA SER A 988 15.39 -22.95 -2.06
C SER A 988 15.73 -23.84 -0.88
N ASN A 989 14.94 -23.74 0.18
CA ASN A 989 15.01 -24.65 1.33
C ASN A 989 14.80 -26.13 0.90
N TRP A 990 14.13 -26.34 -0.24
CA TRP A 990 13.94 -27.66 -0.82
C TRP A 990 15.20 -28.25 -1.48
N ALA A 991 16.18 -27.44 -1.87
CA ALA A 991 17.46 -27.93 -2.41
C ALA A 991 18.34 -28.58 -1.32
N GLU A 992 18.30 -28.06 -0.09
CA GLU A 992 18.94 -28.69 1.06
C GLU A 992 18.26 -30.03 1.39
N THR A 993 16.92 -30.03 1.41
CA THR A 993 16.12 -31.25 1.58
C THR A 993 16.47 -32.28 0.50
N ALA A 994 16.59 -31.84 -0.76
CA ALA A 994 16.97 -32.71 -1.87
C ALA A 994 18.36 -33.31 -1.68
N SER A 995 19.32 -32.53 -1.17
CA SER A 995 20.68 -33.02 -0.89
C SER A 995 20.71 -34.10 0.19
N LYS A 996 19.95 -33.93 1.27
CA LYS A 996 19.83 -34.94 2.34
C LYS A 996 19.16 -36.21 1.82
N GLU A 997 18.04 -36.07 1.13
CA GLU A 997 17.29 -37.21 0.59
C GLU A 997 18.07 -37.96 -0.51
N MET A 998 18.88 -37.25 -1.31
CA MET A 998 19.64 -37.87 -2.40
C MET A 998 20.74 -38.80 -1.90
N LYS A 999 21.40 -38.46 -0.77
CA LYS A 999 22.41 -39.34 -0.15
C LYS A 999 21.81 -40.71 0.20
N VAL A 1000 20.65 -40.69 0.87
CA VAL A 1000 19.90 -41.89 1.24
C VAL A 1000 19.49 -42.70 0.00
N GLU A 1001 18.99 -42.04 -1.04
CA GLU A 1001 18.55 -42.73 -2.25
C GLU A 1001 19.71 -43.38 -3.02
N MET A 1002 20.90 -42.75 -3.03
CA MET A 1002 22.10 -43.32 -3.65
C MET A 1002 22.56 -44.61 -2.94
N GLU A 1003 22.49 -44.65 -1.60
CA GLU A 1003 22.79 -45.88 -0.84
C GLU A 1003 21.80 -47.00 -1.14
N ILE A 1004 20.50 -46.67 -1.21
CA ILE A 1004 19.46 -47.63 -1.57
C ILE A 1004 19.66 -48.17 -2.99
N LEU A 1005 20.00 -47.29 -3.95
CA LEU A 1005 20.30 -47.68 -5.32
C LEU A 1005 21.42 -48.74 -5.34
N LYS A 1006 22.52 -48.49 -4.63
CA LYS A 1006 23.65 -49.43 -4.53
C LYS A 1006 23.21 -50.78 -3.95
N LYS A 1007 22.46 -50.78 -2.85
CA LYS A 1007 21.95 -52.03 -2.22
C LYS A 1007 21.06 -52.85 -3.15
N ILE A 1008 20.18 -52.20 -3.92
CA ILE A 1008 19.32 -52.90 -4.89
C ILE A 1008 20.16 -53.49 -6.03
N GLN A 1009 21.19 -52.77 -6.51
CA GLN A 1009 22.08 -53.26 -7.55
C GLN A 1009 22.90 -54.46 -7.09
N ASP A 1010 23.48 -54.39 -5.90
CA ASP A 1010 24.26 -55.47 -5.30
C ASP A 1010 23.39 -56.73 -5.14
N TYR A 1011 22.16 -56.58 -4.65
CA TYR A 1011 21.23 -57.69 -4.47
C TYR A 1011 20.79 -58.34 -5.80
N ILE A 1012 20.51 -57.54 -6.84
CA ILE A 1012 20.19 -58.07 -8.18
C ILE A 1012 21.41 -58.79 -8.78
N LYS A 1013 22.63 -58.34 -8.48
CA LYS A 1013 23.87 -59.00 -8.94
C LYS A 1013 24.04 -60.35 -8.26
N MET A 1014 23.84 -60.42 -6.94
CA MET A 1014 23.89 -61.66 -6.16
C MET A 1014 22.84 -62.71 -6.57
N GLN A 1015 21.72 -62.32 -7.19
CA GLN A 1015 20.73 -63.27 -7.72
C GLN A 1015 21.04 -63.77 -9.14
N LYS A 1016 22.02 -63.17 -9.82
CA LYS A 1016 22.45 -63.58 -11.16
C LYS A 1016 23.71 -64.43 -11.15
N GLU A 1017 24.52 -64.27 -10.10
CA GLU A 1017 25.65 -65.13 -9.74
C GLU A 1017 25.10 -66.36 -9.00
#